data_AF-A0A8J2WIB4-F1
#
_entry.id   AF-A0A8J2WIB4-F1
#
_cell.length_a   1.000
_cell.length_b   1.000
_cell.length_c   1.000
_cell.angle_alpha   90.00
_cell.angle_beta   90.00
_cell.angle_gamma   90.00
#
_symmetry.space_group_name_H-M   'P 1'
#
loop_
_entity.id
_entity.type
_entity.pdbx_description
1 polymer ?
#
loop_
_entity_poly.entity_id
_entity_poly.type
_entity_poly.pdbx_seq_one_letter_code
_entity_poly.pdbx_strand_id
1 'polypeptide(L)'
;MPGENRHQSSSSLNGHHMLDDYTIMEQQQQKHQPPADLSEPVGNGSLQELYAQLVQKERDLLLAAQLGKALLEKNEELGLQNEKMAEEYSRQLEILEQEKHILRRKVDNVEGEYESKVSELQSDVADLRRALEEQQNNVKMAERQKSSIITQLTEQNQRLTAQLKEAMKNEEQLSAQLQGLRDQFSLRKSSLQDHVGHLEIMREEIVMLTEKKTELERRLQHLLTEREGLTSNLDESSDRIVGLERQCHEQEVHLRETHRELNELRAANGSLCERLESITRNLSSPSAPSFHHHSHSLLAEMDLSAASSGHGSASSPNSHPSLTGQDDIEIDDIECDDPQGENSLVVEEQNQKMRQEVMDACVALRSLCETVRAQRRRASLSLSSITSSNGSGQNTSVVSSVSTDTDSSVDHSIPRLDGKQDTGLLNYLVKDIDHLVRGSAWFQLDFSQCDQCGRSPNDLLQLESELHLTQEAADRLQRNLAEKTEESKRRDEEATSFKNQLTLKEVELEATREERDTARRDVRDTHLAKDEIIRRAWEVRDQAVSRKNAAEIELARTRIDVLQINSQLLEAIQQKVELSQQLDQWQVDMQQLLDDQMKSKLSKQERLRSMASAGGATQQLSGTTAGTANSPQQRKPKFLGIFQRS
;
A
#
# COMPACT_ATOMS: atom_id res chain seq x y z
N MET A 1 -25.62 59.75 9.04
CA MET A 1 -26.60 59.23 10.02
C MET A 1 -25.87 58.19 10.85
N PRO A 2 -25.56 58.46 12.12
CA PRO A 2 -26.51 58.77 13.21
C PRO A 2 -26.23 60.18 13.79
N GLY A 3 -27.07 60.83 14.60
CA GLY A 3 -28.20 60.35 15.39
C GLY A 3 -27.93 60.51 16.88
N GLU A 4 -27.62 61.73 17.36
CA GLU A 4 -27.56 62.04 18.78
C GLU A 4 -28.56 63.15 19.13
N ASN A 5 -29.72 62.71 19.62
CA ASN A 5 -30.57 63.49 20.50
C ASN A 5 -29.96 63.44 21.90
N ARG A 6 -29.57 64.58 22.46
CA ARG A 6 -29.57 64.75 23.90
C ARG A 6 -30.01 66.16 24.28
N HIS A 7 -31.26 66.24 24.71
CA HIS A 7 -31.79 67.31 25.52
C HIS A 7 -30.93 67.50 26.77
N GLN A 8 -30.45 68.72 27.01
CA GLN A 8 -30.31 69.26 28.36
C GLN A 8 -30.78 70.71 28.35
N SER A 9 -32.04 70.87 28.74
CA SER A 9 -32.61 72.07 29.32
C SER A 9 -32.10 72.24 30.76
N SER A 10 -31.99 73.52 31.15
CA SER A 10 -32.07 74.07 32.51
C SER A 10 -31.00 73.69 33.54
N SER A 11 -30.14 74.65 33.89
CA SER A 11 -30.16 75.31 35.22
C SER A 11 -28.97 76.27 35.35
N SER A 12 -29.12 77.50 34.86
CA SER A 12 -28.31 78.64 35.33
C SER A 12 -29.14 79.36 36.39
N LEU A 13 -28.82 79.10 37.65
CA LEU A 13 -29.49 79.67 38.81
C LEU A 13 -28.51 80.66 39.46
N ASN A 14 -28.91 81.93 39.41
CA ASN A 14 -28.66 83.02 40.35
C ASN A 14 -27.29 83.11 41.03
N GLY A 15 -26.51 84.09 40.58
CA GLY A 15 -25.37 84.64 41.31
C GLY A 15 -25.09 86.08 40.90
N HIS A 16 -26.10 86.96 40.91
CA HIS A 16 -25.90 88.38 40.65
C HIS A 16 -26.94 89.25 41.37
N HIS A 17 -26.90 89.27 42.70
CA HIS A 17 -27.60 90.25 43.53
C HIS A 17 -26.91 90.31 44.89
N MET A 18 -25.86 91.13 45.06
CA MET A 18 -25.38 91.57 46.38
C MET A 18 -24.48 92.81 46.26
N LEU A 19 -24.86 93.83 45.48
CA LEU A 19 -24.14 95.12 45.49
C LEU A 19 -25.02 96.37 45.23
N ASP A 20 -26.34 96.23 45.09
CA ASP A 20 -27.23 97.37 44.76
C ASP A 20 -27.97 97.98 45.98
N ASP A 21 -27.78 97.48 47.20
CA ASP A 21 -28.54 97.95 48.37
C ASP A 21 -27.86 99.05 49.20
N TYR A 22 -26.64 99.48 48.88
CA TYR A 22 -25.96 100.54 49.65
C TYR A 22 -26.28 101.98 49.20
N THR A 23 -26.92 102.15 48.04
CA THR A 23 -27.16 103.47 47.43
C THR A 23 -28.51 104.11 47.81
N ILE A 24 -29.35 103.40 48.56
CA ILE A 24 -30.74 103.82 48.86
C ILE A 24 -30.88 104.56 50.20
N MET A 25 -29.89 104.49 51.10
CA MET A 25 -29.97 105.12 52.43
C MET A 25 -29.54 106.60 52.47
N GLU A 26 -28.87 107.13 51.45
CA GLU A 26 -28.37 108.52 51.47
C GLU A 26 -29.32 109.58 50.88
N GLN A 27 -30.44 109.19 50.27
CA GLN A 27 -31.37 110.14 49.63
C GLN A 27 -32.60 110.56 50.45
N GLN A 28 -32.72 110.15 51.73
CA GLN A 28 -33.93 110.36 52.53
C GLN A 28 -33.79 111.26 53.77
N GLN A 29 -32.85 112.21 53.77
CA GLN A 29 -32.78 113.25 54.82
C GLN A 29 -32.61 114.67 54.25
N GLN A 30 -33.66 115.15 53.57
CA GLN A 30 -33.98 116.58 53.51
C GLN A 30 -35.46 116.80 53.83
N LYS A 31 -35.68 117.58 54.90
CA LYS A 31 -36.89 118.31 55.35
C LYS A 31 -37.46 117.86 56.69
N HIS A 32 -36.99 118.51 57.75
CA HIS A 32 -37.91 119.16 58.69
C HIS A 32 -37.24 120.39 59.33
N GLN A 33 -37.80 121.55 59.01
CA GLN A 33 -37.86 122.80 59.77
C GLN A 33 -39.35 123.11 59.93
N PRO A 34 -39.81 124.06 60.78
CA PRO A 34 -39.25 124.69 61.99
C PRO A 34 -40.32 124.64 63.14
N PRO A 35 -40.29 125.42 64.27
CA PRO A 35 -40.65 126.85 64.25
C PRO A 35 -39.91 127.75 65.29
N ALA A 36 -40.24 129.03 65.21
CA ALA A 36 -39.68 130.21 65.87
C ALA A 36 -40.12 130.46 67.34
N ASP A 37 -39.41 131.42 67.95
CA ASP A 37 -39.76 132.30 69.07
C ASP A 37 -40.15 131.71 70.43
N LEU A 38 -39.51 132.22 71.50
CA LEU A 38 -40.16 132.98 72.59
C LEU A 38 -39.13 133.33 73.69
N SER A 39 -38.89 134.63 73.83
CA SER A 39 -38.81 135.42 75.07
C SER A 39 -38.54 134.72 76.42
N GLU A 40 -37.53 135.27 77.11
CA GLU A 40 -37.14 135.23 78.54
C GLU A 40 -38.13 134.70 79.60
N PRO A 41 -37.61 134.27 80.77
CA PRO A 41 -37.66 135.24 81.87
C PRO A 41 -36.33 135.43 82.58
N VAL A 42 -36.05 136.71 82.82
CA VAL A 42 -35.19 137.24 83.87
C VAL A 42 -35.50 136.56 85.20
N GLY A 43 -34.49 135.92 85.79
CA GLY A 43 -34.45 135.55 87.20
C GLY A 43 -33.06 135.88 87.71
N ASN A 44 -32.95 136.93 88.51
CA ASN A 44 -31.73 137.33 89.21
C ASN A 44 -31.26 136.22 90.16
N GLY A 45 -30.61 135.19 89.62
CA GLY A 45 -29.78 134.26 90.37
C GLY A 45 -28.45 134.94 90.62
N SER A 46 -28.04 134.99 91.89
CA SER A 46 -26.76 135.59 92.30
C SER A 46 -25.61 135.13 91.38
N LEU A 47 -24.62 136.00 91.17
CA LEU A 47 -23.41 135.71 90.37
C LEU A 47 -22.74 134.38 90.81
N GLN A 48 -22.95 133.99 92.07
CA GLN A 48 -22.55 132.72 92.68
C GLN A 48 -23.25 131.48 92.13
N GLU A 49 -24.54 131.58 91.80
CA GLU A 49 -25.39 130.49 91.29
C GLU A 49 -25.14 130.24 89.79
N LEU A 50 -24.91 131.31 89.04
CA LEU A 50 -24.37 131.25 87.67
C LEU A 50 -22.96 130.64 87.65
N TYR A 51 -22.11 130.98 88.61
CA TYR A 51 -20.76 130.40 88.73
C TYR A 51 -20.81 128.91 89.11
N ALA A 52 -21.69 128.50 90.02
CA ALA A 52 -21.90 127.11 90.38
C ALA A 52 -22.45 126.29 89.20
N GLN A 53 -23.38 126.84 88.43
CA GLN A 53 -23.88 126.21 87.19
C GLN A 53 -22.79 126.12 86.12
N LEU A 54 -21.94 127.14 85.97
CA LEU A 54 -20.79 127.11 85.05
C LEU A 54 -19.82 125.99 85.42
N VAL A 55 -19.45 125.89 86.71
CA VAL A 55 -18.55 124.83 87.21
C VAL A 55 -19.17 123.44 87.04
N GLN A 56 -20.49 123.31 87.23
CA GLN A 56 -21.18 122.05 87.00
C GLN A 56 -21.21 121.68 85.51
N LYS A 57 -21.44 122.66 84.63
CA LYS A 57 -21.34 122.48 83.17
C LYS A 57 -19.91 122.17 82.71
N GLU A 58 -18.89 122.74 83.33
CA GLU A 58 -17.49 122.39 83.07
C GLU A 58 -17.17 120.94 83.50
N ARG A 59 -17.70 120.49 84.65
CA ARG A 59 -17.59 119.08 85.08
C ARG A 59 -18.32 118.12 84.14
N ASP A 60 -19.53 118.48 83.70
CA ASP A 60 -20.31 117.68 82.76
C ASP A 60 -19.64 117.62 81.38
N LEU A 61 -19.05 118.74 80.92
CA LEU A 61 -18.25 118.78 79.69
C LEU A 61 -16.99 117.92 79.79
N LEU A 62 -16.28 117.98 80.91
CA LEU A 62 -15.13 117.12 81.17
C LEU A 62 -15.54 115.63 81.22
N LEU A 63 -16.65 115.31 81.87
CA LEU A 63 -17.15 113.94 81.95
C LEU A 63 -17.62 113.44 80.57
N ALA A 64 -18.31 114.26 79.78
CA ALA A 64 -18.69 113.95 78.41
C ALA A 64 -17.47 113.76 77.50
N ALA A 65 -16.42 114.58 77.67
CA ALA A 65 -15.15 114.40 76.97
C ALA A 65 -14.42 113.11 77.40
N GLN A 66 -14.45 112.75 78.70
CA GLN A 66 -13.90 111.48 79.19
C GLN A 66 -14.68 110.27 78.68
N LEU A 67 -16.02 110.34 78.65
CA LEU A 67 -16.88 109.30 78.07
C LEU A 67 -16.66 109.19 76.56
N GLY A 68 -16.56 110.33 75.86
CA GLY A 68 -16.22 110.39 74.45
C GLY A 68 -14.85 109.77 74.16
N LYS A 69 -13.85 110.03 75.02
CA LYS A 69 -12.53 109.41 74.93
C LYS A 69 -12.60 107.89 75.16
N ALA A 70 -13.31 107.43 76.19
CA ALA A 70 -13.50 106.00 76.45
C ALA A 70 -14.28 105.30 75.32
N LEU A 71 -15.25 105.98 74.72
CA LEU A 71 -15.97 105.50 73.55
C LEU A 71 -15.07 105.44 72.32
N LEU A 72 -14.22 106.44 72.09
CA LEU A 72 -13.23 106.44 71.01
C LEU A 72 -12.22 105.31 71.20
N GLU A 73 -11.66 105.13 72.40
CA GLU A 73 -10.75 104.03 72.73
C GLU A 73 -11.42 102.67 72.48
N LYS A 74 -12.70 102.50 72.88
CA LYS A 74 -13.47 101.28 72.57
C LYS A 74 -13.73 101.09 71.08
N ASN A 75 -13.97 102.17 70.33
CA ASN A 75 -14.17 102.12 68.89
C ASN A 75 -12.86 101.79 68.16
N GLU A 76 -11.73 102.29 68.65
CA GLU A 76 -10.39 101.94 68.18
C GLU A 76 -10.07 100.46 68.47
N GLU A 77 -10.38 99.96 69.66
CA GLU A 77 -10.24 98.53 69.98
C GLU A 77 -11.11 97.63 69.09
N LEU A 78 -12.38 98.01 68.86
CA LEU A 78 -13.27 97.31 67.93
C LEU A 78 -12.76 97.40 66.48
N GLY A 79 -12.19 98.54 66.09
CA GLY A 79 -11.54 98.73 64.79
C GLY A 79 -10.37 97.78 64.59
N LEU A 80 -9.47 97.67 65.57
CA LEU A 80 -8.34 96.73 65.56
C LEU A 80 -8.79 95.27 65.57
N GLN A 81 -9.88 94.93 66.27
CA GLN A 81 -10.46 93.58 66.24
C GLN A 81 -11.03 93.26 64.86
N ASN A 82 -11.78 94.19 64.26
CA ASN A 82 -12.31 94.03 62.90
C ASN A 82 -11.20 93.90 61.86
N GLU A 83 -10.11 94.66 62.00
CA GLU A 83 -8.94 94.56 61.13
C GLU A 83 -8.29 93.17 61.24
N LYS A 84 -8.06 92.67 62.45
CA LYS A 84 -7.55 91.30 62.66
C LYS A 84 -8.46 90.23 62.04
N MET A 85 -9.77 90.35 62.24
CA MET A 85 -10.73 89.44 61.63
C MET A 85 -10.69 89.52 60.09
N ALA A 86 -10.58 90.72 59.53
CA ALA A 86 -10.44 90.92 58.09
C ALA A 86 -9.15 90.30 57.54
N GLU A 87 -8.03 90.41 58.26
CA GLU A 87 -6.79 89.74 57.93
C GLU A 87 -6.89 88.20 58.01
N GLU A 88 -7.60 87.66 59.00
CA GLU A 88 -7.81 86.23 59.10
C GLU A 88 -8.68 85.71 57.96
N TYR A 89 -9.73 86.46 57.58
CA TYR A 89 -10.55 86.12 56.42
C TYR A 89 -9.79 86.25 55.10
N SER A 90 -8.92 87.26 54.94
CA SER A 90 -8.08 87.37 53.74
C SER A 90 -7.09 86.21 53.63
N ARG A 91 -6.42 85.83 54.73
CA ARG A 91 -5.54 84.64 54.77
C ARG A 91 -6.30 83.35 54.42
N GLN A 92 -7.52 83.19 54.94
CA GLN A 92 -8.35 82.03 54.63
C GLN A 92 -8.76 82.00 53.15
N LEU A 93 -9.11 83.16 52.57
CA LEU A 93 -9.39 83.27 51.13
C LEU A 93 -8.17 82.89 50.28
N GLU A 94 -6.98 83.36 50.64
CA GLU A 94 -5.73 83.01 49.95
C GLU A 94 -5.46 81.50 49.98
N ILE A 95 -5.65 80.84 51.13
CA ILE A 95 -5.46 79.39 51.26
C ILE A 95 -6.48 78.64 50.38
N LEU A 96 -7.75 79.03 50.40
CA LEU A 96 -8.79 78.41 49.58
C LEU A 96 -8.54 78.60 48.08
N GLU A 97 -8.04 79.76 47.68
CA GLU A 97 -7.63 80.02 46.30
C GLU A 97 -6.45 79.12 45.88
N GLN A 98 -5.44 78.99 46.74
CA GLN A 98 -4.31 78.09 46.51
C GLN A 98 -4.77 76.63 46.40
N GLU A 99 -5.60 76.16 47.33
CA GLU A 99 -6.16 74.81 47.31
C GLU A 99 -6.98 74.55 46.05
N LYS A 100 -7.82 75.51 45.65
CA LYS A 100 -8.58 75.46 44.39
C LYS A 100 -7.65 75.36 43.19
N HIS A 101 -6.58 76.14 43.13
CA HIS A 101 -5.61 76.07 42.03
C HIS A 101 -4.86 74.73 42.01
N ILE A 102 -4.50 74.19 43.17
CA ILE A 102 -3.87 72.88 43.30
C ILE A 102 -4.84 71.77 42.86
N LEU A 103 -6.10 71.83 43.30
CA LEU A 103 -7.13 70.85 42.94
C LEU A 103 -7.41 70.86 41.44
N ARG A 104 -7.50 72.04 40.81
CA ARG A 104 -7.63 72.14 39.35
C ARG A 104 -6.48 71.46 38.62
N ARG A 105 -5.22 71.74 38.99
CA ARG A 105 -4.06 71.06 38.41
C ARG A 105 -4.08 69.55 38.62
N LYS A 106 -4.54 69.09 39.79
CA LYS A 106 -4.68 67.64 40.05
C LYS A 106 -5.75 67.01 39.15
N VAL A 107 -6.86 67.70 38.94
CA VAL A 107 -7.90 67.26 37.99
C VAL A 107 -7.33 67.23 36.58
N ASP A 108 -6.70 68.30 36.10
CA ASP A 108 -6.09 68.37 34.76
C ASP A 108 -5.06 67.25 34.54
N ASN A 109 -4.22 66.96 35.55
CA ASN A 109 -3.24 65.87 35.48
C ASN A 109 -3.92 64.50 35.33
N VAL A 110 -4.94 64.25 36.15
CA VAL A 110 -5.69 62.98 36.12
C VAL A 110 -6.47 62.85 34.82
N GLU A 111 -7.08 63.93 34.31
CA GLU A 111 -7.73 63.99 33.01
C GLU A 111 -6.73 63.65 31.90
N GLY A 112 -5.53 64.25 31.89
CA GLY A 112 -4.47 63.92 30.94
C GLY A 112 -4.01 62.46 30.98
N GLU A 113 -3.92 61.85 32.17
CA GLU A 113 -3.61 60.42 32.30
C GLU A 113 -4.74 59.54 31.71
N TYR A 114 -6.00 59.92 31.92
CA TYR A 114 -7.14 59.23 31.33
C TYR A 114 -7.20 59.41 29.81
N GLU A 115 -6.89 60.61 29.29
CA GLU A 115 -6.76 60.86 27.86
C GLU A 115 -5.66 60.00 27.22
N SER A 116 -4.50 59.87 27.87
CA SER A 116 -3.42 58.97 27.41
C SER A 116 -3.92 57.53 27.36
N LYS A 117 -4.52 57.02 28.44
CA LYS A 117 -5.06 55.65 28.49
C LYS A 117 -6.13 55.42 27.43
N VAL A 118 -7.00 56.41 27.19
CA VAL A 118 -8.00 56.33 26.13
C VAL A 118 -7.33 56.30 24.76
N SER A 119 -6.30 57.09 24.52
CA SER A 119 -5.57 57.08 23.24
C SER A 119 -4.82 55.76 22.99
N GLU A 120 -4.23 55.17 24.02
CA GLU A 120 -3.58 53.85 23.97
C GLU A 120 -4.60 52.76 23.63
N LEU A 121 -5.72 52.70 24.35
CA LEU A 121 -6.80 51.75 24.06
C LEU A 121 -7.42 51.96 22.68
N GLN A 122 -7.52 53.21 22.21
CA GLN A 122 -7.98 53.50 20.85
C GLN A 122 -6.99 52.98 19.79
N SER A 123 -5.67 53.11 20.03
CA SER A 123 -4.64 52.54 19.17
C SER A 123 -4.69 51.01 19.17
N ASP A 124 -4.79 50.38 20.34
CA ASP A 124 -4.89 48.93 20.49
C ASP A 124 -6.13 48.38 19.75
N VAL A 125 -7.28 49.05 19.87
CA VAL A 125 -8.50 48.67 19.14
C VAL A 125 -8.31 48.83 17.63
N ALA A 126 -7.61 49.86 17.17
CA ALA A 126 -7.31 50.05 15.75
C ALA A 126 -6.37 48.95 15.22
N ASP A 127 -5.35 48.57 15.99
CA ASP A 127 -4.40 47.53 15.61
C ASP A 127 -5.05 46.14 15.62
N LEU A 128 -5.88 45.83 16.62
CA LEU A 128 -6.66 44.59 16.67
C LEU A 128 -7.64 44.50 15.49
N ARG A 129 -8.27 45.61 15.09
CA ARG A 129 -9.14 45.65 13.89
C ARG A 129 -8.34 45.38 12.62
N ARG A 130 -7.17 46.01 12.45
CA ARG A 130 -6.30 45.78 11.29
C ARG A 130 -5.82 44.33 11.23
N ALA A 131 -5.38 43.77 12.36
CA ALA A 131 -4.97 42.38 12.44
C ALA A 131 -6.12 41.42 12.13
N LEU A 132 -7.34 41.71 12.59
CA LEU A 132 -8.53 40.92 12.27
C LEU A 132 -8.84 40.95 10.76
N GLU A 133 -8.77 42.12 10.13
CA GLU A 133 -8.99 42.28 8.68
C GLU A 133 -7.93 41.53 7.86
N GLU A 134 -6.66 41.61 8.26
CA GLU A 134 -5.56 40.85 7.64
C GLU A 134 -5.78 39.35 7.77
N GLN A 135 -6.12 38.85 8.95
CA GLN A 135 -6.43 37.43 9.14
C GLN A 135 -7.65 37.00 8.32
N GLN A 136 -8.70 37.82 8.25
CA GLN A 136 -9.86 37.53 7.43
C GLN A 136 -9.50 37.49 5.94
N ASN A 137 -8.63 38.38 5.47
CA ASN A 137 -8.14 38.37 4.10
C ASN A 137 -7.26 37.15 3.81
N ASN A 138 -6.37 36.78 4.73
CA ASN A 138 -5.53 35.58 4.63
C ASN A 138 -6.39 34.31 4.55
N VAL A 139 -7.44 34.20 5.37
CA VAL A 139 -8.39 33.09 5.31
C VAL A 139 -9.12 33.07 3.96
N LYS A 140 -9.63 34.21 3.49
CA LYS A 140 -10.28 34.29 2.17
C LYS A 140 -9.33 33.90 1.03
N MET A 141 -8.06 34.31 1.10
CA MET A 141 -7.06 33.94 0.09
C MET A 141 -6.73 32.45 0.15
N ALA A 142 -6.56 31.88 1.34
CA ALA A 142 -6.35 30.44 1.52
C ALA A 142 -7.56 29.62 1.05
N GLU A 143 -8.79 30.09 1.27
CA GLU A 143 -10.01 29.46 0.74
C GLU A 143 -10.06 29.49 -0.79
N ARG A 144 -9.67 30.60 -1.42
CA ARG A 144 -9.55 30.70 -2.89
C ARG A 144 -8.48 29.76 -3.45
N GLN A 145 -7.34 29.65 -2.78
CA GLN A 145 -6.29 28.71 -3.17
C GLN A 145 -6.77 27.27 -3.03
N LYS A 146 -7.41 26.94 -1.90
CA LYS A 146 -8.03 25.61 -1.68
C LYS A 146 -9.07 25.30 -2.75
N SER A 147 -9.97 26.23 -3.06
CA SER A 147 -10.97 26.00 -4.11
C SER A 147 -10.33 25.80 -5.47
N SER A 148 -9.28 26.57 -5.82
CA SER A 148 -8.52 26.38 -7.06
C SER A 148 -7.82 25.02 -7.15
N ILE A 149 -7.23 24.53 -6.06
CA ILE A 149 -6.62 23.20 -6.01
C ILE A 149 -7.70 22.12 -6.15
N ILE A 150 -8.84 22.28 -5.47
CA ILE A 150 -9.96 21.34 -5.58
C ILE A 150 -10.46 21.29 -7.04
N THR A 151 -10.65 22.44 -7.70
CA THR A 151 -11.09 22.44 -9.10
C THR A 151 -10.09 21.74 -10.01
N GLN A 152 -8.79 22.02 -9.85
CA GLN A 152 -7.73 21.34 -10.62
C GLN A 152 -7.72 19.82 -10.40
N LEU A 153 -7.80 19.37 -9.15
CA LEU A 153 -7.87 17.95 -8.82
C LEU A 153 -9.16 17.30 -9.35
N THR A 154 -10.30 18.00 -9.32
CA THR A 154 -11.55 17.48 -9.89
C THR A 154 -11.48 17.37 -11.41
N GLU A 155 -10.88 18.34 -12.10
CA GLU A 155 -10.67 18.29 -13.54
C GLU A 155 -9.72 17.16 -13.93
N GLN A 156 -8.61 16.99 -13.21
CA GLN A 156 -7.67 15.89 -13.45
C GLN A 156 -8.35 14.53 -13.25
N ASN A 157 -9.12 14.36 -12.17
CA ASN A 157 -9.87 13.14 -11.94
C ASN A 157 -10.92 12.89 -13.03
N GLN A 158 -11.61 13.92 -13.51
CA GLN A 158 -12.54 13.81 -14.64
C GLN A 158 -11.83 13.41 -15.93
N ARG A 159 -10.66 13.99 -16.23
CA ARG A 159 -9.84 13.63 -17.41
C ARG A 159 -9.36 12.18 -17.34
N LEU A 160 -8.81 11.75 -16.21
CA LEU A 160 -8.40 10.36 -16.01
C LEU A 160 -9.59 9.39 -16.13
N THR A 161 -10.74 9.75 -15.57
CA THR A 161 -11.98 8.96 -15.70
C THR A 161 -12.43 8.86 -17.15
N ALA A 162 -12.32 9.94 -17.93
CA ALA A 162 -12.64 9.92 -19.36
C ALA A 162 -11.68 9.01 -20.14
N GLN A 163 -10.37 9.10 -19.87
CA GLN A 163 -9.35 8.23 -20.48
C GLN A 163 -9.59 6.74 -20.13
N LEU A 164 -9.95 6.44 -18.88
CA LEU A 164 -10.30 5.06 -18.48
C LEU A 164 -11.55 4.56 -19.22
N LYS A 165 -12.58 5.40 -19.39
CA LYS A 165 -13.77 5.04 -20.16
C LYS A 165 -13.45 4.81 -21.65
N GLU A 166 -12.54 5.59 -22.22
CA GLU A 166 -12.10 5.41 -23.59
C GLU A 166 -11.28 4.12 -23.74
N ALA A 167 -10.34 3.85 -22.83
CA ALA A 167 -9.59 2.61 -22.80
C ALA A 167 -10.51 1.38 -22.64
N MET A 168 -11.51 1.46 -21.76
CA MET A 168 -12.53 0.41 -21.59
C MET A 168 -13.30 0.16 -22.88
N LYS A 169 -13.76 1.20 -23.59
CA LYS A 169 -14.41 1.05 -24.89
C LYS A 169 -13.50 0.40 -25.93
N ASN A 170 -12.22 0.77 -25.95
CA ASN A 170 -11.25 0.18 -26.87
C ASN A 170 -11.00 -1.30 -26.53
N GLU A 171 -10.92 -1.65 -25.25
CA GLU A 171 -10.83 -3.03 -24.79
C GLU A 171 -12.08 -3.84 -25.18
N GLU A 172 -13.27 -3.28 -25.00
CA GLU A 172 -14.53 -3.89 -25.44
C GLU A 172 -14.52 -4.13 -26.96
N GLN A 173 -14.08 -3.15 -27.76
CA GLN A 173 -13.97 -3.27 -29.22
C GLN A 173 -12.97 -4.37 -29.63
N LEU A 174 -11.79 -4.41 -29.01
CA LEU A 174 -10.78 -5.44 -29.27
C LEU A 174 -11.28 -6.83 -28.83
N SER A 175 -11.99 -6.92 -27.71
CA SER A 175 -12.58 -8.17 -27.23
C SER A 175 -13.65 -8.69 -28.20
N ALA A 176 -14.47 -7.81 -28.77
CA ALA A 176 -15.45 -8.17 -29.79
C ALA A 176 -14.77 -8.63 -31.08
N GLN A 177 -13.68 -7.98 -31.50
CA GLN A 177 -12.88 -8.42 -32.64
C GLN A 177 -12.24 -9.80 -32.40
N LEU A 178 -11.67 -10.03 -31.21
CA LEU A 178 -11.12 -11.33 -30.83
C LEU A 178 -12.19 -12.42 -30.79
N GLN A 179 -13.39 -12.11 -30.28
CA GLN A 179 -14.51 -13.04 -30.31
C GLN A 179 -14.93 -13.35 -31.75
N GLY A 180 -15.05 -12.34 -32.61
CA GLY A 180 -15.34 -12.53 -34.04
C GLY A 180 -14.29 -13.39 -34.75
N LEU A 181 -13.01 -13.22 -34.44
CA LEU A 181 -11.95 -14.08 -34.96
C LEU A 181 -12.05 -15.51 -34.43
N ARG A 182 -12.31 -15.71 -33.12
CA ARG A 182 -12.54 -17.03 -32.53
C ARG A 182 -13.71 -17.75 -33.19
N ASP A 183 -14.80 -17.05 -33.45
CA ASP A 183 -15.98 -17.61 -34.12
C ASP A 183 -15.64 -18.00 -35.57
N GLN A 184 -14.86 -17.19 -36.30
CA GLN A 184 -14.35 -17.55 -37.63
C GLN A 184 -13.45 -18.78 -37.61
N PHE A 185 -12.53 -18.88 -36.64
CA PHE A 185 -11.68 -20.06 -36.48
C PHE A 185 -12.50 -21.29 -36.10
N SER A 186 -13.51 -21.15 -35.23
CA SER A 186 -14.44 -22.21 -34.88
C SER A 186 -15.18 -22.73 -36.11
N LEU A 187 -15.71 -21.83 -36.95
CA LEU A 187 -16.40 -22.17 -38.20
C LEU A 187 -15.47 -22.87 -39.20
N ARG A 188 -14.24 -22.37 -39.36
CA ARG A 188 -13.24 -23.04 -40.22
C ARG A 188 -12.85 -24.41 -39.68
N LYS A 189 -12.72 -24.54 -38.36
CA LYS A 189 -12.42 -25.81 -37.70
C LYS A 189 -13.55 -26.81 -37.89
N SER A 190 -14.82 -26.42 -37.76
CA SER A 190 -15.95 -27.31 -38.01
C SER A 190 -16.02 -27.71 -39.48
N SER A 191 -15.84 -26.77 -40.42
CA SER A 191 -15.78 -27.08 -41.86
C SER A 191 -14.63 -28.03 -42.20
N LEU A 192 -13.44 -27.84 -41.61
CA LEU A 192 -12.33 -28.76 -41.79
C LEU A 192 -12.64 -30.14 -41.20
N GLN A 193 -13.26 -30.19 -40.00
CA GLN A 193 -13.68 -31.43 -39.37
C GLN A 193 -14.68 -32.19 -40.25
N ASP A 194 -15.63 -31.47 -40.87
CA ASP A 194 -16.57 -32.07 -41.82
C ASP A 194 -15.80 -32.67 -43.01
N HIS A 195 -14.86 -31.93 -43.62
CA HIS A 195 -14.04 -32.46 -44.73
C HIS A 195 -13.20 -33.68 -44.31
N VAL A 196 -12.63 -33.69 -43.11
CA VAL A 196 -11.91 -34.84 -42.56
C VAL A 196 -12.86 -36.03 -42.41
N GLY A 197 -14.07 -35.82 -41.89
CA GLY A 197 -15.10 -36.87 -41.83
C GLY A 197 -15.48 -37.43 -43.20
N HIS A 198 -15.64 -36.57 -44.22
CA HIS A 198 -15.88 -37.03 -45.60
C HIS A 198 -14.70 -37.85 -46.16
N LEU A 199 -13.45 -37.46 -45.83
CA LEU A 199 -12.27 -38.24 -46.22
C LEU A 199 -12.20 -39.59 -45.49
N GLU A 200 -12.62 -39.67 -44.23
CA GLU A 200 -12.72 -40.92 -43.47
C GLU A 200 -13.75 -41.86 -44.11
N ILE A 201 -14.94 -41.37 -44.47
CA ILE A 201 -15.96 -42.16 -45.19
C ILE A 201 -15.41 -42.68 -46.52
N MET A 202 -14.78 -41.84 -47.33
CA MET A 202 -14.19 -42.30 -48.61
C MET A 202 -13.05 -43.31 -48.39
N ARG A 203 -12.26 -43.17 -47.32
CA ARG A 203 -11.24 -44.16 -46.96
C ARG A 203 -11.87 -45.50 -46.60
N GLU A 204 -12.93 -45.51 -45.81
CA GLU A 204 -13.69 -46.72 -45.48
C GLU A 204 -14.27 -47.37 -46.73
N GLU A 205 -14.83 -46.59 -47.66
CA GLU A 205 -15.31 -47.09 -48.94
C GLU A 205 -14.20 -47.73 -49.79
N ILE A 206 -13.02 -47.11 -49.85
CA ILE A 206 -11.85 -47.67 -50.53
C ILE A 206 -11.44 -48.99 -49.88
N VAL A 207 -11.36 -49.05 -48.54
CA VAL A 207 -11.02 -50.29 -47.81
C VAL A 207 -12.03 -51.39 -48.16
N MET A 208 -13.33 -51.11 -48.07
CA MET A 208 -14.39 -52.06 -48.43
C MET A 208 -14.29 -52.54 -49.90
N LEU A 209 -13.93 -51.66 -50.83
CA LEU A 209 -13.72 -52.03 -52.23
C LEU A 209 -12.44 -52.86 -52.41
N THR A 210 -11.38 -52.56 -51.69
CA THR A 210 -10.14 -53.35 -51.72
C THR A 210 -10.36 -54.74 -51.13
N GLU A 211 -11.10 -54.88 -50.03
CA GLU A 211 -11.46 -56.19 -49.47
C GLU A 211 -12.28 -57.01 -50.46
N LYS A 212 -13.32 -56.41 -51.08
CA LYS A 212 -14.09 -57.07 -52.14
C LYS A 212 -13.22 -57.48 -53.32
N LYS A 213 -12.27 -56.65 -53.72
CA LYS A 213 -11.30 -56.97 -54.77
C LYS A 213 -10.44 -58.18 -54.36
N THR A 214 -9.85 -58.16 -53.17
CA THR A 214 -9.01 -59.28 -52.69
C THR A 214 -9.80 -60.58 -52.57
N GLU A 215 -11.08 -60.53 -52.18
CA GLU A 215 -11.96 -61.71 -52.14
C GLU A 215 -12.26 -62.25 -53.54
N LEU A 216 -12.47 -61.37 -54.53
CA LEU A 216 -12.63 -61.78 -55.92
C LEU A 216 -11.33 -62.35 -56.49
N GLU A 217 -10.17 -61.76 -56.18
CA GLU A 217 -8.85 -62.27 -56.57
C GLU A 217 -8.59 -63.66 -55.96
N ARG A 218 -8.95 -63.86 -54.68
CA ARG A 218 -8.87 -65.15 -54.00
C ARG A 218 -9.78 -66.20 -54.66
N ARG A 219 -11.02 -65.84 -55.01
CA ARG A 219 -11.93 -66.74 -55.75
C ARG A 219 -11.38 -67.10 -57.13
N LEU A 220 -10.81 -66.12 -57.83
CA LEU A 220 -10.19 -66.34 -59.14
C LEU A 220 -8.98 -67.28 -59.02
N GLN A 221 -8.12 -67.08 -58.02
CA GLN A 221 -6.98 -67.98 -57.74
C GLN A 221 -7.46 -69.41 -57.46
N HIS A 222 -8.52 -69.57 -56.67
CA HIS A 222 -9.11 -70.89 -56.43
C HIS A 222 -9.58 -71.57 -57.72
N LEU A 223 -10.35 -70.87 -58.56
CA LEU A 223 -10.78 -71.38 -59.86
C LEU A 223 -9.61 -71.71 -60.80
N LEU A 224 -8.52 -70.94 -60.75
CA LEU A 224 -7.30 -71.24 -61.50
C LEU A 224 -6.65 -72.53 -61.00
N THR A 225 -6.54 -72.74 -59.68
CA THR A 225 -6.00 -73.98 -59.11
C THR A 225 -6.88 -75.19 -59.41
N GLU A 226 -8.21 -75.03 -59.37
CA GLU A 226 -9.15 -76.09 -59.77
C GLU A 226 -9.00 -76.42 -61.26
N ARG A 227 -8.90 -75.40 -62.13
CA ARG A 227 -8.63 -75.59 -63.56
C ARG A 227 -7.31 -76.31 -63.78
N GLU A 228 -6.23 -75.91 -63.11
CA GLU A 228 -4.91 -76.57 -63.22
C GLU A 228 -4.96 -78.02 -62.74
N GLY A 229 -5.68 -78.31 -61.65
CA GLY A 229 -5.93 -79.67 -61.20
C GLY A 229 -6.72 -80.49 -62.22
N LEU A 230 -7.75 -79.91 -62.84
CA LEU A 230 -8.51 -80.55 -63.92
C LEU A 230 -7.64 -80.78 -65.17
N THR A 231 -6.77 -79.84 -65.53
CA THR A 231 -5.81 -80.03 -66.63
C THR A 231 -4.84 -81.15 -66.31
N SER A 232 -4.27 -81.20 -65.11
CA SER A 232 -3.39 -82.30 -64.66
C SER A 232 -4.11 -83.65 -64.74
N ASN A 233 -5.37 -83.73 -64.30
CA ASN A 233 -6.18 -84.95 -64.40
C ASN A 233 -6.45 -85.34 -65.87
N LEU A 234 -6.66 -84.35 -66.74
CA LEU A 234 -6.83 -84.57 -68.17
C LEU A 234 -5.54 -85.10 -68.80
N ASP A 235 -4.39 -84.53 -68.46
CA ASP A 235 -3.07 -84.98 -68.92
C ASP A 235 -2.79 -86.42 -68.45
N GLU A 236 -3.01 -86.72 -67.17
CA GLU A 236 -2.88 -88.10 -66.65
C GLU A 236 -3.83 -89.08 -67.34
N SER A 237 -5.06 -88.67 -67.65
CA SER A 237 -6.01 -89.51 -68.39
C SER A 237 -5.58 -89.71 -69.84
N SER A 238 -4.97 -88.70 -70.45
CA SER A 238 -4.41 -88.75 -71.81
C SER A 238 -3.18 -89.68 -71.85
N ASP A 239 -2.28 -89.59 -70.87
CA ASP A 239 -1.14 -90.51 -70.72
C ASP A 239 -1.60 -91.95 -70.51
N ARG A 240 -2.66 -92.17 -69.71
CA ARG A 240 -3.29 -93.49 -69.57
C ARG A 240 -3.84 -94.00 -70.89
N ILE A 241 -4.51 -93.16 -71.68
CA ILE A 241 -5.00 -93.51 -73.02
C ILE A 241 -3.83 -93.91 -73.92
N VAL A 242 -2.78 -93.10 -74.00
CA VAL A 242 -1.58 -93.39 -74.80
C VAL A 242 -0.92 -94.70 -74.35
N GLY A 243 -0.84 -94.96 -73.05
CA GLY A 243 -0.34 -96.20 -72.50
C GLY A 243 -1.17 -97.42 -72.94
N LEU A 244 -2.49 -97.32 -72.91
CA LEU A 244 -3.39 -98.37 -73.40
C LEU A 244 -3.30 -98.55 -74.92
N GLU A 245 -3.21 -97.47 -75.70
CA GLU A 245 -3.00 -97.53 -77.16
C GLU A 245 -1.70 -98.26 -77.51
N ARG A 246 -0.62 -97.98 -76.78
CA ARG A 246 0.66 -98.70 -76.92
C ARG A 246 0.51 -100.20 -76.61
N GLN A 247 -0.16 -100.55 -75.51
CA GLN A 247 -0.41 -101.97 -75.17
C GLN A 247 -1.24 -102.67 -76.25
N CYS A 248 -2.28 -102.03 -76.78
CA CYS A 248 -3.05 -102.55 -77.91
C CYS A 248 -2.14 -102.77 -79.12
N HIS A 249 -1.28 -101.82 -79.47
CA HIS A 249 -0.36 -101.96 -80.59
C HIS A 249 0.65 -103.10 -80.39
N GLU A 250 1.22 -103.22 -79.19
CA GLU A 250 2.12 -104.32 -78.81
C GLU A 250 1.39 -105.68 -78.91
N GLN A 251 0.15 -105.79 -78.42
CA GLN A 251 -0.67 -106.99 -78.59
C GLN A 251 -0.99 -107.28 -80.06
N GLU A 252 -1.30 -106.26 -80.87
CA GLU A 252 -1.50 -106.45 -82.30
C GLU A 252 -0.23 -106.94 -83.00
N VAL A 253 0.95 -106.42 -82.63
CA VAL A 253 2.23 -106.92 -83.16
C VAL A 253 2.47 -108.37 -82.72
N HIS A 254 2.26 -108.71 -81.45
CA HIS A 254 2.34 -110.10 -80.99
C HIS A 254 1.34 -111.03 -81.70
N LEU A 255 0.12 -110.57 -81.97
CA LEU A 255 -0.84 -111.31 -82.78
C LEU A 255 -0.35 -111.49 -84.23
N ARG A 256 0.30 -110.48 -84.82
CA ARG A 256 0.91 -110.59 -86.16
C ARG A 256 2.10 -111.56 -86.17
N GLU A 257 2.95 -111.52 -85.14
CA GLU A 257 4.10 -112.42 -84.98
C GLU A 257 3.66 -113.87 -84.81
N THR A 258 2.77 -114.14 -83.86
CA THR A 258 2.19 -115.48 -83.67
C THR A 258 1.46 -115.98 -84.92
N HIS A 259 0.77 -115.09 -85.65
CA HIS A 259 0.17 -115.43 -86.94
C HIS A 259 1.23 -115.76 -88.01
N ARG A 260 2.35 -115.03 -88.04
CA ARG A 260 3.49 -115.32 -88.93
C ARG A 260 4.13 -116.67 -88.57
N GLU A 261 4.41 -116.93 -87.30
CA GLU A 261 4.93 -118.21 -86.81
C GLU A 261 4.00 -119.37 -87.16
N LEU A 262 2.68 -119.20 -86.98
CA LEU A 262 1.69 -120.18 -87.41
C LEU A 262 1.74 -120.43 -88.92
N ASN A 263 1.93 -119.39 -89.74
CA ASN A 263 2.06 -119.54 -91.19
C ASN A 263 3.39 -120.21 -91.59
N GLU A 264 4.49 -119.92 -90.91
CA GLU A 264 5.78 -120.61 -91.10
C GLU A 264 5.68 -122.09 -90.71
N LEU A 265 5.06 -122.40 -89.57
CA LEU A 265 4.79 -123.77 -89.14
C LEU A 265 3.85 -124.50 -90.12
N ARG A 266 2.82 -123.82 -90.63
CA ARG A 266 1.96 -124.36 -91.69
C ARG A 266 2.75 -124.62 -92.98
N ALA A 267 3.62 -123.71 -93.39
CA ALA A 267 4.47 -123.90 -94.58
C ALA A 267 5.50 -125.02 -94.37
N ALA A 268 6.11 -125.12 -93.18
CA ALA A 268 7.00 -126.20 -92.81
C ALA A 268 6.25 -127.55 -92.81
N ASN A 269 5.05 -127.62 -92.23
CA ASN A 269 4.18 -128.79 -92.34
C ASN A 269 3.80 -129.10 -93.79
N GLY A 270 3.55 -128.08 -94.62
CA GLY A 270 3.36 -128.24 -96.06
C GLY A 270 4.56 -128.91 -96.72
N SER A 271 5.78 -128.43 -96.44
CA SER A 271 7.02 -129.02 -96.97
C SER A 271 7.31 -130.43 -96.42
N LEU A 272 6.92 -130.71 -95.18
CA LEU A 272 6.96 -132.06 -94.60
C LEU A 272 5.92 -132.98 -95.25
N CYS A 273 4.71 -132.49 -95.53
CA CYS A 273 3.71 -133.18 -96.32
C CYS A 273 4.22 -133.44 -97.74
N GLU A 274 4.86 -132.48 -98.40
CA GLU A 274 5.49 -132.69 -99.72
C GLU A 274 6.64 -133.70 -99.68
N ARG A 275 7.44 -133.73 -98.59
CA ARG A 275 8.45 -134.79 -98.35
C ARG A 275 7.82 -136.15 -98.08
N LEU A 276 6.72 -136.20 -97.32
CA LEU A 276 5.95 -137.43 -97.12
C LEU A 276 5.34 -137.88 -98.44
N GLU A 277 4.82 -136.98 -99.26
CA GLU A 277 4.33 -137.27 -100.60
C GLU A 277 5.45 -137.71 -101.56
N SER A 278 6.67 -137.20 -101.44
CA SER A 278 7.81 -137.66 -102.26
C SER A 278 8.32 -139.04 -101.84
N ILE A 279 8.28 -139.36 -100.54
CA ILE A 279 8.55 -140.70 -100.01
C ILE A 279 7.41 -141.67 -100.41
N THR A 280 6.16 -141.19 -100.40
CA THR A 280 4.98 -141.94 -100.85
C THR A 280 4.97 -142.15 -102.37
N ARG A 281 5.53 -141.23 -103.18
CA ARG A 281 5.69 -141.37 -104.64
C ARG A 281 6.74 -142.41 -105.07
N ASN A 282 7.62 -142.87 -104.18
CA ASN A 282 8.67 -143.86 -104.49
C ASN A 282 8.32 -145.32 -104.15
N LEU A 283 7.13 -145.59 -103.58
CA LEU A 283 6.68 -146.94 -103.25
C LEU A 283 5.19 -147.14 -103.61
N SER A 284 4.95 -147.54 -104.86
CA SER A 284 3.79 -148.29 -105.39
C SER A 284 2.35 -147.76 -105.22
N SER A 285 1.70 -147.59 -106.37
CA SER A 285 0.25 -147.45 -106.62
C SER A 285 -0.46 -148.84 -106.62
N PRO A 286 -1.81 -149.00 -106.58
CA PRO A 286 -2.89 -148.06 -106.24
C PRO A 286 -3.91 -148.60 -105.17
N SER A 287 -4.82 -147.69 -104.76
CA SER A 287 -6.22 -147.92 -104.33
C SER A 287 -6.54 -148.01 -102.83
N ALA A 288 -7.09 -146.88 -102.37
CA ALA A 288 -7.68 -146.46 -101.11
C ALA A 288 -8.97 -147.22 -100.67
N PRO A 289 -9.57 -146.94 -99.48
CA PRO A 289 -9.20 -145.95 -98.47
C PRO A 289 -8.97 -146.52 -97.04
N SER A 290 -8.16 -145.78 -96.28
CA SER A 290 -7.76 -146.08 -94.90
C SER A 290 -8.41 -145.12 -93.89
N PHE A 291 -8.88 -145.72 -92.80
CA PHE A 291 -8.62 -145.38 -91.40
C PHE A 291 -8.71 -143.92 -90.92
N HIS A 292 -9.67 -143.69 -90.02
CA HIS A 292 -9.65 -142.59 -89.05
C HIS A 292 -9.94 -143.19 -87.66
N HIS A 293 -8.97 -143.10 -86.74
CA HIS A 293 -9.11 -142.75 -85.31
C HIS A 293 -8.11 -143.41 -84.35
N HIS A 294 -7.87 -142.64 -83.27
CA HIS A 294 -7.26 -142.97 -81.96
C HIS A 294 -5.70 -142.96 -81.98
N SER A 295 -4.95 -142.44 -80.99
CA SER A 295 -5.27 -142.10 -79.59
C SER A 295 -4.03 -141.48 -78.88
N HIS A 296 -4.27 -140.75 -77.78
CA HIS A 296 -3.48 -140.65 -76.52
C HIS A 296 -2.00 -140.18 -76.53
N SER A 297 -1.62 -139.30 -75.59
CA SER A 297 -0.89 -139.70 -74.36
C SER A 297 -0.44 -138.52 -73.49
N LEU A 298 -0.46 -138.77 -72.19
CA LEU A 298 -0.10 -137.97 -71.02
C LEU A 298 1.41 -137.73 -70.84
N LEU A 299 1.72 -136.86 -69.85
CA LEU A 299 2.95 -136.67 -69.03
C LEU A 299 3.90 -135.56 -69.50
N ALA A 300 4.52 -134.73 -68.65
CA ALA A 300 4.58 -134.60 -67.18
C ALA A 300 5.13 -133.20 -66.81
N GLU A 301 4.96 -132.81 -65.54
CA GLU A 301 5.64 -131.67 -64.91
C GLU A 301 7.13 -131.93 -64.59
N MET A 302 7.80 -130.82 -64.26
CA MET A 302 8.93 -130.60 -63.34
C MET A 302 10.32 -130.22 -63.92
N ASP A 303 10.75 -129.05 -63.43
CA ASP A 303 12.08 -128.63 -62.99
C ASP A 303 13.12 -128.02 -63.96
N LEU A 304 13.20 -126.68 -63.87
CA LEU A 304 14.33 -125.83 -63.46
C LEU A 304 15.78 -126.07 -63.95
N SER A 305 16.45 -124.92 -64.19
CA SER A 305 17.91 -124.62 -64.22
C SER A 305 18.48 -124.43 -65.65
N ALA A 306 19.38 -123.49 -65.99
CA ALA A 306 20.07 -122.38 -65.33
C ALA A 306 20.89 -121.57 -66.39
N ALA A 307 21.29 -120.35 -65.99
CA ALA A 307 22.59 -119.69 -66.25
C ALA A 307 22.93 -118.92 -67.55
N SER A 308 23.14 -117.59 -67.34
CA SER A 308 24.29 -116.76 -67.79
C SER A 308 24.35 -116.40 -69.29
N SER A 309 24.70 -115.20 -69.77
CA SER A 309 25.41 -113.99 -69.32
C SER A 309 24.98 -112.83 -70.27
N GLY A 310 25.07 -111.52 -70.04
CA GLY A 310 25.62 -110.66 -69.01
C GLY A 310 25.65 -109.21 -69.55
N HIS A 311 25.67 -108.22 -68.63
CA HIS A 311 26.09 -106.81 -68.79
C HIS A 311 25.13 -105.88 -69.57
N GLY A 312 24.72 -104.71 -69.08
CA GLY A 312 25.00 -103.99 -67.84
C GLY A 312 24.36 -102.58 -67.91
N SER A 313 24.20 -101.95 -66.74
CA SER A 313 23.96 -100.51 -66.53
C SER A 313 22.54 -100.00 -66.90
N ALA A 314 21.83 -99.19 -66.12
CA ALA A 314 22.12 -98.46 -64.89
C ALA A 314 20.79 -97.99 -64.26
N SER A 315 20.89 -97.63 -62.98
CA SER A 315 20.12 -96.58 -62.30
C SER A 315 18.74 -96.91 -61.72
N SER A 316 18.65 -96.57 -60.44
CA SER A 316 17.63 -96.88 -59.45
C SER A 316 16.40 -95.93 -59.45
N PRO A 317 15.37 -96.27 -58.67
CA PRO A 317 14.01 -95.71 -58.67
C PRO A 317 13.68 -94.89 -57.40
N ASN A 318 12.46 -94.33 -57.32
CA ASN A 318 11.54 -94.44 -56.17
C ASN A 318 10.25 -93.63 -56.44
N SER A 319 9.08 -93.97 -55.90
CA SER A 319 8.73 -93.89 -54.46
C SER A 319 7.40 -94.65 -54.22
N HIS A 320 7.14 -95.39 -53.14
CA HIS A 320 6.92 -95.03 -51.70
C HIS A 320 6.25 -96.29 -51.04
N PRO A 321 5.91 -96.40 -49.72
CA PRO A 321 6.26 -95.62 -48.51
C PRO A 321 6.48 -96.44 -47.17
N SER A 322 6.74 -95.71 -46.08
CA SER A 322 6.31 -95.90 -44.66
C SER A 322 7.06 -96.79 -43.62
N LEU A 323 7.37 -96.11 -42.49
CA LEU A 323 7.14 -96.47 -41.05
C LEU A 323 8.22 -97.17 -40.16
N THR A 324 8.43 -96.52 -38.99
CA THR A 324 8.77 -96.99 -37.60
C THR A 324 10.21 -97.20 -37.08
N GLY A 325 10.45 -96.67 -35.87
CA GLY A 325 11.31 -97.19 -34.76
C GLY A 325 12.80 -96.79 -34.79
N GLN A 326 13.33 -95.90 -33.94
CA GLN A 326 13.67 -95.98 -32.49
C GLN A 326 15.17 -96.27 -32.21
N ASP A 327 15.70 -95.43 -31.31
CA ASP A 327 16.83 -95.57 -30.38
C ASP A 327 18.28 -95.21 -30.83
N ASP A 328 18.71 -94.04 -30.32
CA ASP A 328 19.95 -93.69 -29.59
C ASP A 328 21.30 -94.30 -29.98
N ILE A 329 22.30 -93.44 -30.27
CA ILE A 329 23.55 -93.25 -29.47
C ILE A 329 24.37 -92.08 -30.04
N GLU A 330 24.98 -91.37 -29.09
CA GLU A 330 25.75 -90.14 -29.08
C GLU A 330 27.02 -90.02 -29.96
N ILE A 331 27.24 -88.75 -30.36
CA ILE A 331 28.50 -87.99 -30.49
C ILE A 331 29.47 -88.36 -31.63
N ASP A 332 29.57 -87.45 -32.61
CA ASP A 332 30.84 -86.77 -32.92
C ASP A 332 30.57 -85.44 -33.67
N ASP A 333 31.41 -84.45 -33.36
CA ASP A 333 31.44 -83.08 -33.85
C ASP A 333 31.35 -82.97 -35.38
N ILE A 334 30.56 -82.01 -35.90
CA ILE A 334 30.80 -81.24 -37.15
C ILE A 334 29.88 -80.02 -37.17
N GLU A 335 30.52 -78.85 -37.07
CA GLU A 335 30.32 -77.64 -37.87
C GLU A 335 28.90 -77.01 -37.96
N CYS A 336 28.76 -75.86 -37.31
CA CYS A 336 27.62 -74.97 -37.42
C CYS A 336 27.53 -74.37 -38.84
N ASP A 337 26.51 -74.74 -39.61
CA ASP A 337 26.03 -73.94 -40.74
C ASP A 337 25.03 -72.88 -40.24
N ASP A 338 25.42 -71.64 -40.47
CA ASP A 338 24.74 -70.39 -40.12
C ASP A 338 23.74 -70.02 -41.25
N PRO A 339 22.40 -70.02 -41.03
CA PRO A 339 21.49 -69.52 -42.03
C PRO A 339 21.45 -67.99 -41.95
N GLN A 340 21.99 -67.37 -42.99
CA GLN A 340 21.91 -65.95 -43.25
C GLN A 340 20.50 -65.39 -43.00
N GLY A 341 20.39 -64.51 -42.01
CA GLY A 341 19.23 -63.66 -41.78
C GLY A 341 19.61 -62.20 -42.02
N GLU A 342 19.02 -61.59 -43.05
CA GLU A 342 19.22 -60.21 -43.54
C GLU A 342 18.83 -59.07 -42.55
N ASN A 343 18.91 -59.28 -41.24
CA ASN A 343 18.51 -58.28 -40.22
C ASN A 343 19.60 -57.85 -39.24
N SER A 344 20.87 -58.27 -39.41
CA SER A 344 21.95 -57.86 -38.50
C SER A 344 22.59 -56.51 -38.85
N LEU A 345 22.64 -56.13 -40.13
CA LEU A 345 23.27 -54.86 -40.56
C LEU A 345 22.48 -53.61 -40.13
N VAL A 346 21.15 -53.68 -40.13
CA VAL A 346 20.28 -52.56 -39.74
C VAL A 346 20.36 -52.29 -38.24
N VAL A 347 20.49 -53.34 -37.43
CA VAL A 347 20.59 -53.22 -35.96
C VAL A 347 21.97 -52.71 -35.53
N GLU A 348 23.04 -53.08 -36.23
CA GLU A 348 24.39 -52.53 -35.98
C GLU A 348 24.52 -51.07 -36.47
N GLU A 349 23.95 -50.72 -37.62
CA GLU A 349 23.97 -49.35 -38.14
C GLU A 349 23.16 -48.40 -37.23
N GLN A 350 22.01 -48.85 -36.73
CA GLN A 350 21.18 -48.06 -35.81
C GLN A 350 21.81 -47.96 -34.41
N ASN A 351 22.53 -48.99 -33.94
CA ASN A 351 23.32 -48.90 -32.71
C ASN A 351 24.58 -48.03 -32.87
N GLN A 352 25.23 -48.02 -34.03
CA GLN A 352 26.35 -47.12 -34.33
C GLN A 352 25.87 -45.67 -34.40
N LYS A 353 24.73 -45.42 -35.04
CA LYS A 353 24.12 -44.09 -35.10
C LYS A 353 23.73 -43.57 -33.73
N MET A 354 23.15 -44.40 -32.88
CA MET A 354 22.80 -44.03 -31.50
C MET A 354 24.05 -43.77 -30.64
N ARG A 355 25.15 -44.52 -30.85
CA ARG A 355 26.44 -44.25 -30.21
C ARG A 355 27.07 -42.94 -30.71
N GLN A 356 26.93 -42.63 -31.99
CA GLN A 356 27.39 -41.38 -32.58
C GLN A 356 26.60 -40.18 -32.03
N GLU A 357 25.28 -40.28 -31.96
CA GLU A 357 24.40 -39.24 -31.40
C GLU A 357 24.69 -38.99 -29.90
N VAL A 358 24.98 -40.05 -29.13
CA VAL A 358 25.41 -39.93 -27.73
C VAL A 358 26.79 -39.28 -27.63
N MET A 359 27.73 -39.64 -28.52
CA MET A 359 29.07 -39.02 -28.56
C MET A 359 28.98 -37.53 -28.91
N ASP A 360 28.16 -37.17 -29.90
CA ASP A 360 27.92 -35.79 -30.33
C ASP A 360 27.22 -34.98 -29.22
N ALA A 361 26.25 -35.58 -28.51
CA ALA A 361 25.63 -34.97 -27.34
C ALA A 361 26.63 -34.77 -26.19
N CYS A 362 27.54 -35.71 -25.94
CA CYS A 362 28.61 -35.55 -24.95
C CYS A 362 29.63 -34.47 -25.34
N VAL A 363 29.96 -34.34 -26.62
CA VAL A 363 30.85 -33.28 -27.14
C VAL A 363 30.16 -31.91 -27.08
N ALA A 364 28.87 -31.83 -27.42
CA ALA A 364 28.07 -30.62 -27.29
C ALA A 364 27.90 -30.18 -25.81
N LEU A 365 27.72 -31.13 -24.89
CA LEU A 365 27.69 -30.84 -23.45
C LEU A 365 29.06 -30.39 -22.92
N ARG A 366 30.17 -30.95 -23.42
CA ARG A 366 31.52 -30.47 -23.07
C ARG A 366 31.75 -29.05 -23.58
N SER A 367 31.41 -28.77 -24.85
CA SER A 367 31.57 -27.43 -25.42
C SER A 367 30.67 -26.40 -24.72
N LEU A 368 29.44 -26.77 -24.34
CA LEU A 368 28.55 -25.93 -23.55
C LEU A 368 29.09 -25.68 -22.13
N CYS A 369 29.67 -26.71 -21.49
CA CYS A 369 30.33 -26.54 -20.20
C CYS A 369 31.59 -25.65 -20.32
N GLU A 370 32.28 -25.68 -21.44
CA GLU A 370 33.44 -24.82 -21.73
C GLU A 370 33.03 -23.37 -22.03
N THR A 371 31.93 -23.15 -22.75
CA THR A 371 31.38 -21.82 -23.00
C THR A 371 30.83 -21.19 -21.73
N VAL A 372 30.15 -21.95 -20.86
CA VAL A 372 29.70 -21.47 -19.54
C VAL A 372 30.89 -21.14 -18.64
N ARG A 373 31.96 -21.95 -18.65
CA ARG A 373 33.20 -21.63 -17.91
C ARG A 373 33.90 -20.39 -18.48
N ALA A 374 33.93 -20.22 -19.80
CA ALA A 374 34.49 -19.03 -20.45
C ALA A 374 33.65 -17.77 -20.17
N GLN A 375 32.32 -17.90 -20.12
CA GLN A 375 31.39 -16.82 -19.78
C GLN A 375 31.51 -16.43 -18.30
N ARG A 376 31.73 -17.40 -17.40
CA ARG A 376 32.02 -17.14 -15.98
C ARG A 376 33.38 -16.47 -15.78
N ARG A 377 34.40 -16.84 -16.57
CA ARG A 377 35.71 -16.15 -16.60
C ARG A 377 35.59 -14.72 -17.14
N ARG A 378 34.74 -14.48 -18.14
CA ARG A 378 34.43 -13.11 -18.63
C ARG A 378 33.64 -12.29 -17.60
N ALA A 379 32.68 -12.90 -16.91
CA ALA A 379 31.92 -12.25 -15.84
C ALA A 379 32.79 -11.91 -14.62
N SER A 380 33.79 -12.74 -14.29
CA SER A 380 34.77 -12.40 -13.24
C SER A 380 35.70 -11.26 -13.64
N LEU A 381 36.03 -11.13 -14.93
CA LEU A 381 36.84 -10.01 -15.46
C LEU A 381 36.02 -8.70 -15.60
N SER A 382 34.70 -8.78 -15.79
CA SER A 382 33.82 -7.59 -15.78
C SER A 382 33.55 -7.07 -14.36
N LEU A 383 33.61 -7.94 -13.34
CA LEU A 383 33.39 -7.53 -11.93
C LEU A 383 34.63 -6.88 -11.30
N SER A 384 35.83 -7.18 -11.81
CA SER A 384 37.09 -6.52 -11.38
C SER A 384 37.28 -5.09 -11.91
N SER A 385 36.44 -4.64 -12.85
CA SER A 385 36.55 -3.32 -13.47
C SER A 385 35.60 -2.27 -12.87
N ILE A 386 34.71 -2.67 -11.93
CA ILE A 386 33.65 -1.80 -11.36
C ILE A 386 33.96 -1.37 -9.92
N THR A 387 35.02 -1.90 -9.28
CA THR A 387 35.36 -1.57 -7.87
C THR A 387 36.48 -0.54 -7.69
N SER A 388 36.89 0.16 -8.77
CA SER A 388 37.93 1.20 -8.70
C SER A 388 37.44 2.57 -9.21
N SER A 389 36.32 3.07 -8.70
CA SER A 389 36.00 4.50 -8.71
C SER A 389 34.75 4.79 -7.89
N ASN A 390 34.92 5.14 -6.61
CA ASN A 390 34.16 6.13 -5.84
C ASN A 390 34.11 5.78 -4.35
N GLY A 391 34.67 6.68 -3.51
CA GLY A 391 34.61 6.55 -2.07
C GLY A 391 35.37 7.66 -1.31
N SER A 392 35.03 8.92 -1.58
CA SER A 392 35.39 10.07 -0.73
C SER A 392 34.17 10.39 0.15
N GLY A 393 34.30 10.26 1.48
CA GLY A 393 33.23 10.59 2.42
C GLY A 393 33.52 10.16 3.87
N GLN A 394 34.15 11.06 4.60
CA GLN A 394 34.55 11.15 6.00
C GLN A 394 33.73 10.44 7.13
N ASN A 395 34.49 10.04 8.17
CA ASN A 395 34.23 10.01 9.64
C ASN A 395 33.44 8.80 10.23
N THR A 396 33.79 8.12 11.34
CA THR A 396 34.69 8.35 12.51
C THR A 396 34.89 7.07 13.35
N SER A 397 36.10 6.89 13.93
CA SER A 397 36.51 6.18 15.18
C SER A 397 35.93 4.79 15.51
N VAL A 398 36.71 3.76 15.86
CA VAL A 398 37.37 3.56 17.17
C VAL A 398 38.36 2.36 17.04
N VAL A 399 39.57 2.52 17.62
CA VAL A 399 40.60 1.56 18.14
C VAL A 399 40.24 0.05 18.18
N SER A 400 41.12 -0.96 18.02
CA SER A 400 42.58 -1.10 18.22
C SER A 400 43.09 -2.46 17.70
N SER A 401 44.37 -2.49 17.28
CA SER A 401 45.41 -3.54 17.45
C SER A 401 45.12 -5.02 17.09
N VAL A 402 45.92 -5.62 16.20
CA VAL A 402 47.19 -6.27 16.58
C VAL A 402 47.95 -6.76 15.34
N SER A 403 49.25 -6.50 15.32
CA SER A 403 50.25 -6.95 14.35
C SER A 403 50.58 -8.43 14.55
N THR A 404 51.01 -9.12 13.50
CA THR A 404 52.34 -9.77 13.45
C THR A 404 52.70 -10.16 12.02
N ASP A 405 53.91 -9.78 11.66
CA ASP A 405 54.65 -9.99 10.43
C ASP A 405 54.94 -11.46 10.11
N THR A 406 55.16 -11.75 8.82
CA THR A 406 56.33 -12.44 8.22
C THR A 406 56.05 -12.51 6.72
N ASP A 407 56.55 -11.58 5.90
CA ASP A 407 57.90 -11.54 5.33
C ASP A 407 58.15 -12.62 4.25
N SER A 408 57.99 -12.22 2.99
CA SER A 408 58.85 -12.67 1.89
C SER A 408 58.75 -11.68 0.73
N SER A 409 59.68 -10.73 0.72
CA SER A 409 60.19 -9.99 -0.44
C SER A 409 60.32 -10.88 -1.68
N VAL A 410 59.82 -10.41 -2.84
CA VAL A 410 60.64 -10.11 -4.03
C VAL A 410 59.87 -9.11 -4.90
N ASP A 411 60.48 -7.94 -4.98
CA ASP A 411 60.23 -6.85 -5.91
C ASP A 411 60.43 -7.32 -7.36
N HIS A 412 59.45 -7.13 -8.26
CA HIS A 412 59.67 -7.00 -9.70
C HIS A 412 58.49 -6.26 -10.34
N SER A 413 58.73 -4.99 -10.63
CA SER A 413 57.92 -4.14 -11.49
C SER A 413 57.80 -4.79 -12.88
N ILE A 414 56.59 -5.22 -13.27
CA ILE A 414 56.29 -5.61 -14.66
C ILE A 414 55.62 -4.40 -15.35
N PRO A 415 56.27 -3.77 -16.35
CA PRO A 415 55.61 -2.78 -17.19
C PRO A 415 54.57 -3.46 -18.06
N ARG A 416 53.34 -2.92 -18.07
CA ARG A 416 52.34 -3.23 -19.10
C ARG A 416 52.92 -2.85 -20.47
N LEU A 417 53.29 -3.85 -21.27
CA LEU A 417 53.60 -3.68 -22.68
C LEU A 417 52.30 -3.58 -23.48
N ASP A 418 52.18 -2.49 -24.21
CA ASP A 418 51.06 -2.15 -25.08
C ASP A 418 51.20 -2.94 -26.40
N GLY A 419 50.70 -4.18 -26.42
CA GLY A 419 50.89 -5.18 -27.48
C GLY A 419 50.23 -4.89 -28.84
N LYS A 420 49.96 -3.63 -29.17
CA LYS A 420 49.38 -3.24 -30.48
C LYS A 420 50.43 -2.88 -31.54
N GLN A 421 51.66 -2.53 -31.17
CA GLN A 421 52.71 -2.22 -32.15
C GLN A 421 53.50 -3.46 -32.59
N ASP A 422 53.71 -4.43 -31.69
CA ASP A 422 54.45 -5.66 -32.00
C ASP A 422 53.68 -6.64 -32.88
N THR A 423 52.35 -6.60 -32.85
CA THR A 423 51.51 -7.43 -33.72
C THR A 423 51.60 -6.98 -35.18
N GLY A 424 51.81 -5.69 -35.45
CA GLY A 424 52.01 -5.17 -36.81
C GLY A 424 53.35 -5.60 -37.41
N LEU A 425 54.44 -5.51 -36.62
CA LEU A 425 55.79 -5.93 -37.03
C LEU A 425 55.90 -7.44 -37.19
N LEU A 426 55.28 -8.24 -36.31
CA LEU A 426 55.18 -9.69 -36.48
C LEU A 426 54.37 -10.07 -37.71
N ASN A 427 53.29 -9.35 -38.02
CA ASN A 427 52.48 -9.63 -39.21
C ASN A 427 53.19 -9.20 -40.50
N TYR A 428 54.02 -8.14 -40.44
CA TYR A 428 54.95 -7.78 -41.52
C TYR A 428 56.04 -8.84 -41.69
N LEU A 429 56.70 -9.30 -40.63
CA LEU A 429 57.73 -10.34 -40.69
C LEU A 429 57.18 -11.72 -41.05
N VAL A 430 55.93 -12.04 -40.70
CA VAL A 430 55.26 -13.27 -41.14
C VAL A 430 54.88 -13.19 -42.61
N LYS A 431 54.47 -12.02 -43.11
CA LYS A 431 54.33 -11.76 -44.55
C LYS A 431 55.71 -11.89 -45.21
N ASP A 432 56.70 -11.11 -44.77
CA ASP A 432 58.15 -11.37 -44.73
C ASP A 432 58.57 -12.78 -45.20
N ILE A 433 58.28 -13.70 -44.28
CA ILE A 433 58.63 -15.11 -44.35
C ILE A 433 57.72 -15.84 -45.34
N ASP A 434 56.42 -15.54 -45.44
CA ASP A 434 55.50 -16.15 -46.42
C ASP A 434 55.89 -15.82 -47.87
N HIS A 435 56.33 -14.61 -48.19
CA HIS A 435 56.83 -14.30 -49.53
C HIS A 435 58.28 -14.75 -49.77
N LEU A 436 59.11 -14.88 -48.74
CA LEU A 436 60.41 -15.53 -48.88
C LEU A 436 60.25 -17.05 -49.08
N VAL A 437 59.28 -17.70 -48.42
CA VAL A 437 58.94 -19.12 -48.58
C VAL A 437 58.26 -19.39 -49.91
N ARG A 438 57.30 -18.56 -50.34
CA ARG A 438 56.67 -18.68 -51.67
C ARG A 438 57.66 -18.34 -52.79
N GLY A 439 58.54 -17.35 -52.59
CA GLY A 439 59.57 -16.96 -53.55
C GLY A 439 60.69 -18.01 -53.70
N SER A 440 61.08 -18.66 -52.60
CA SER A 440 62.05 -19.76 -52.63
C SER A 440 61.43 -21.08 -53.14
N ALA A 441 60.14 -21.31 -52.94
CA ALA A 441 59.42 -22.45 -53.51
C ALA A 441 59.15 -22.31 -55.02
N TRP A 442 58.96 -21.09 -55.54
CA TRP A 442 58.70 -20.85 -56.97
C TRP A 442 59.98 -20.78 -57.83
N PHE A 443 61.12 -20.36 -57.28
CA PHE A 443 62.35 -20.18 -58.07
C PHE A 443 63.19 -21.47 -58.26
N GLN A 444 62.72 -22.61 -57.74
CA GLN A 444 63.43 -23.90 -57.85
C GLN A 444 62.55 -25.02 -58.42
N LEU A 445 61.64 -24.69 -59.34
CA LEU A 445 60.74 -25.65 -60.00
C LEU A 445 60.55 -25.41 -61.51
N ASP A 446 61.50 -24.73 -62.15
CA ASP A 446 61.67 -24.85 -63.60
C ASP A 446 62.49 -26.12 -63.89
N PHE A 447 61.80 -27.14 -64.42
CA PHE A 447 62.36 -28.35 -65.01
C PHE A 447 63.14 -29.30 -64.08
N SER A 448 62.42 -30.17 -63.37
CA SER A 448 62.69 -31.64 -63.30
C SER A 448 61.83 -32.26 -62.18
N GLN A 449 61.37 -33.49 -62.42
CA GLN A 449 60.55 -34.27 -61.50
C GLN A 449 61.21 -34.35 -60.11
N CYS A 450 60.43 -34.06 -59.07
CA CYS A 450 60.79 -34.39 -57.69
C CYS A 450 60.75 -35.93 -57.53
N ASP A 451 61.87 -36.61 -57.76
CA ASP A 451 61.99 -38.08 -57.60
C ASP A 451 61.83 -38.58 -56.15
N GLN A 452 61.63 -37.67 -55.19
CA GLN A 452 61.32 -38.01 -53.79
C GLN A 452 59.86 -37.74 -53.40
N CYS A 453 59.06 -37.15 -54.29
CA CYS A 453 57.66 -36.86 -54.07
C CYS A 453 56.89 -37.01 -55.39
N GLY A 454 56.50 -38.23 -55.75
CA GLY A 454 55.85 -38.58 -57.02
C GLY A 454 54.45 -38.00 -57.25
N ARG A 455 54.26 -36.68 -57.09
CA ARG A 455 53.03 -35.96 -57.39
C ARG A 455 53.15 -35.31 -58.77
N SER A 456 52.16 -35.53 -59.61
CA SER A 456 52.11 -35.00 -60.97
C SER A 456 51.80 -33.49 -60.96
N PRO A 457 52.11 -32.75 -62.04
CA PRO A 457 51.71 -31.34 -62.18
C PRO A 457 50.19 -31.12 -62.05
N ASN A 458 49.37 -32.14 -62.38
CA ASN A 458 47.93 -32.10 -62.20
C ASN A 458 47.52 -32.19 -60.73
N ASP A 459 48.24 -32.95 -59.91
CA ASP A 459 47.98 -33.04 -58.47
C ASP A 459 48.31 -31.71 -57.78
N LEU A 460 49.33 -30.98 -58.27
CA LEU A 460 49.68 -29.66 -57.74
C LEU A 460 48.60 -28.62 -58.05
N LEU A 461 48.07 -28.60 -59.28
CA LEU A 461 46.95 -27.73 -59.67
C LEU A 461 45.66 -28.08 -58.91
N GLN A 462 45.41 -29.37 -58.66
CA GLN A 462 44.27 -29.82 -57.87
C GLN A 462 44.40 -29.37 -56.40
N LEU A 463 45.58 -29.51 -55.79
CA LEU A 463 45.84 -28.98 -54.45
C LEU A 463 45.72 -27.45 -54.40
N GLU A 464 46.13 -26.73 -55.45
CA GLU A 464 46.00 -25.27 -55.51
C GLU A 464 44.53 -24.83 -55.64
N SER A 465 43.72 -25.56 -56.42
CA SER A 465 42.27 -25.35 -56.50
C SER A 465 41.56 -25.66 -55.17
N GLU A 466 41.93 -26.75 -54.50
CA GLU A 466 41.41 -27.10 -53.17
C GLU A 466 41.83 -26.08 -52.11
N LEU A 467 43.06 -25.55 -52.18
CA LEU A 467 43.52 -24.46 -51.32
C LEU A 467 42.71 -23.18 -51.56
N HIS A 468 42.41 -22.83 -52.81
CA HIS A 468 41.58 -21.66 -53.12
C HIS A 468 40.15 -21.81 -52.61
N LEU A 469 39.54 -23.00 -52.79
CA LEU A 469 38.19 -23.29 -52.30
C LEU A 469 38.12 -23.25 -50.76
N THR A 470 39.14 -23.78 -50.08
CA THR A 470 39.22 -23.71 -48.61
C THR A 470 39.51 -22.30 -48.10
N GLN A 471 40.32 -21.52 -48.83
CA GLN A 471 40.55 -20.09 -48.55
C GLN A 471 39.26 -19.29 -48.71
N GLU A 472 38.51 -19.49 -49.78
CA GLU A 472 37.20 -18.87 -49.98
C GLU A 472 36.20 -19.26 -48.89
N ALA A 473 36.18 -20.52 -48.47
CA ALA A 473 35.35 -20.98 -47.37
C ALA A 473 35.76 -20.33 -46.04
N ALA A 474 37.06 -20.18 -45.77
CA ALA A 474 37.58 -19.49 -44.60
C ALA A 474 37.19 -18.00 -44.61
N ASP A 475 37.30 -17.32 -45.75
CA ASP A 475 36.90 -15.92 -45.91
C ASP A 475 35.38 -15.74 -45.74
N ARG A 476 34.56 -16.69 -46.22
CA ARG A 476 33.10 -16.70 -45.99
C ARG A 476 32.79 -16.86 -44.49
N LEU A 477 33.46 -17.77 -43.80
CA LEU A 477 33.30 -17.96 -42.36
C LEU A 477 33.77 -16.72 -41.57
N GLN A 478 34.86 -16.08 -41.98
CA GLN A 478 35.34 -14.84 -41.37
C GLN A 478 34.34 -13.68 -41.55
N ARG A 479 33.74 -13.52 -42.74
CA ARG A 479 32.68 -12.52 -42.97
C ARG A 479 31.44 -12.79 -42.11
N ASN A 480 30.99 -14.05 -42.05
CA ASN A 480 29.86 -14.44 -41.20
C ASN A 480 30.15 -14.19 -39.71
N LEU A 481 31.37 -14.47 -39.24
CA LEU A 481 31.78 -14.16 -37.87
C LEU A 481 31.81 -12.65 -37.64
N ALA A 482 32.33 -11.86 -38.58
CA ALA A 482 32.33 -10.40 -38.48
C ALA A 482 30.90 -9.83 -38.41
N GLU A 483 29.99 -10.28 -39.28
CA GLU A 483 28.58 -9.90 -39.24
C GLU A 483 27.92 -10.29 -37.91
N LYS A 484 28.15 -11.51 -37.42
CA LYS A 484 27.62 -11.96 -36.12
C LYS A 484 28.20 -11.18 -34.95
N THR A 485 29.48 -10.77 -35.01
CA THR A 485 30.05 -9.90 -33.99
C THR A 485 29.45 -8.51 -34.01
N GLU A 486 29.16 -7.94 -35.18
CA GLU A 486 28.52 -6.63 -35.30
C GLU A 486 27.04 -6.68 -34.86
N GLU A 487 26.34 -7.77 -35.18
CA GLU A 487 25.00 -8.03 -34.69
C GLU A 487 24.97 -8.23 -33.15
N SER A 488 26.02 -8.80 -32.56
CA SER A 488 26.20 -8.87 -31.11
C SER A 488 26.40 -7.47 -30.53
N LYS A 489 27.26 -6.64 -31.12
CA LYS A 489 27.49 -5.26 -30.66
C LYS A 489 26.22 -4.43 -30.72
N ARG A 490 25.44 -4.52 -31.81
CA ARG A 490 24.14 -3.83 -31.89
C ARG A 490 23.19 -4.26 -30.79
N ARG A 491 23.11 -5.57 -30.49
CA ARG A 491 22.29 -6.05 -29.36
C ARG A 491 22.81 -5.55 -28.01
N ASP A 492 24.13 -5.44 -27.84
CA ASP A 492 24.74 -4.90 -26.61
C ASP A 492 24.45 -3.40 -26.46
N GLU A 493 24.48 -2.63 -27.54
CA GLU A 493 24.08 -1.21 -27.58
C GLU A 493 22.58 -1.03 -27.28
N GLU A 494 21.72 -1.88 -27.85
CA GLU A 494 20.29 -1.89 -27.55
C GLU A 494 20.04 -2.28 -26.07
N ALA A 495 20.76 -3.28 -25.55
CA ALA A 495 20.69 -3.67 -24.15
C ALA A 495 21.17 -2.56 -23.20
N THR A 496 22.23 -1.84 -23.54
CA THR A 496 22.69 -0.69 -22.75
C THR A 496 21.72 0.49 -22.83
N SER A 497 21.10 0.73 -23.98
CA SER A 497 20.03 1.73 -24.14
C SER A 497 18.82 1.40 -23.27
N PHE A 498 18.33 0.15 -23.31
CA PHE A 498 17.23 -0.29 -22.43
C PHE A 498 17.62 -0.22 -20.95
N LYS A 499 18.85 -0.56 -20.59
CA LYS A 499 19.36 -0.42 -19.22
C LYS A 499 19.33 1.04 -18.77
N ASN A 500 19.80 1.97 -19.61
CA ASN A 500 19.76 3.40 -19.30
C ASN A 500 18.32 3.90 -19.15
N GLN A 501 17.41 3.48 -20.03
CA GLN A 501 15.99 3.79 -19.90
C GLN A 501 15.39 3.24 -18.60
N LEU A 502 15.75 2.02 -18.22
CA LEU A 502 15.33 1.43 -16.95
C LEU A 502 15.83 2.25 -15.76
N THR A 503 17.11 2.64 -15.75
CA THR A 503 17.67 3.47 -14.66
C THR A 503 17.00 4.84 -14.57
N LEU A 504 16.67 5.47 -15.70
CA LEU A 504 15.92 6.73 -15.70
C LEU A 504 14.52 6.55 -15.13
N LYS A 505 13.83 5.47 -15.54
CA LYS A 505 12.49 5.14 -15.03
C LYS A 505 12.51 4.78 -13.54
N GLU A 506 13.57 4.12 -13.06
CA GLU A 506 13.78 3.85 -11.63
C GLU A 506 13.95 5.15 -10.83
N VAL A 507 14.73 6.11 -11.35
CA VAL A 507 14.92 7.43 -10.71
C VAL A 507 13.62 8.24 -10.72
N GLU A 508 12.87 8.26 -11.83
CA GLU A 508 11.55 8.92 -11.90
C GLU A 508 10.56 8.30 -10.91
N LEU A 509 10.55 6.97 -10.77
CA LEU A 509 9.74 6.28 -9.77
C LEU A 509 10.17 6.64 -8.35
N GLU A 510 11.47 6.73 -8.07
CA GLU A 510 11.94 7.11 -6.74
C GLU A 510 11.59 8.57 -6.41
N ALA A 511 11.75 9.50 -7.36
CA ALA A 511 11.33 10.89 -7.19
C ALA A 511 9.82 11.02 -6.89
N THR A 512 8.97 10.30 -7.64
CA THR A 512 7.51 10.30 -7.37
C THR A 512 7.15 9.64 -6.03
N ARG A 513 7.94 8.65 -5.57
CA ARG A 513 7.79 8.07 -4.22
C ARG A 513 8.17 9.07 -3.14
N GLU A 514 9.27 9.79 -3.30
CA GLU A 514 9.72 10.83 -2.38
C GLU A 514 8.72 11.99 -2.28
N GLU A 515 8.15 12.43 -3.41
CA GLU A 515 7.07 13.43 -3.43
C GLU A 515 5.83 12.95 -2.67
N ARG A 516 5.41 11.70 -2.91
CA ARG A 516 4.29 11.07 -2.18
C ARG A 516 4.58 10.96 -0.69
N ASP A 517 5.80 10.60 -0.29
CA ASP A 517 6.18 10.49 1.11
C ASP A 517 6.30 11.86 1.79
N THR A 518 6.69 12.89 1.04
CA THR A 518 6.66 14.29 1.49
C THR A 518 5.22 14.75 1.72
N ALA A 519 4.32 14.55 0.75
CA ALA A 519 2.90 14.86 0.94
C ALA A 519 2.26 14.09 2.10
N ARG A 520 2.65 12.82 2.31
CA ARG A 520 2.23 12.03 3.48
C ARG A 520 2.77 12.56 4.80
N ARG A 521 3.96 13.15 4.82
CA ARG A 521 4.50 13.84 6.01
C ARG A 521 3.71 15.11 6.28
N ASP A 522 3.51 15.95 5.27
CA ASP A 522 2.76 17.21 5.42
C ASP A 522 1.33 16.98 5.92
N VAL A 523 0.62 15.98 5.37
CA VAL A 523 -0.73 15.62 5.85
C VAL A 523 -0.70 15.18 7.32
N ARG A 524 0.30 14.38 7.73
CA ARG A 524 0.46 13.99 9.15
C ARG A 524 0.76 15.20 10.03
N ASP A 525 1.63 16.10 9.61
CA ASP A 525 1.97 17.31 10.36
C ASP A 525 0.76 18.24 10.50
N THR A 526 -0.09 18.35 9.47
CA THR A 526 -1.37 19.07 9.59
C THR A 526 -2.35 18.39 10.54
N HIS A 527 -2.36 17.05 10.61
CA HIS A 527 -3.20 16.32 11.58
C HIS A 527 -2.70 16.56 13.00
N LEU A 528 -1.39 16.50 13.24
CA LEU A 528 -0.77 16.83 14.52
C LEU A 528 -1.09 18.27 14.94
N ALA A 529 -1.04 19.22 14.00
CA ALA A 529 -1.42 20.61 14.27
C ALA A 529 -2.90 20.74 14.67
N LYS A 530 -3.82 19.99 14.01
CA LYS A 530 -5.23 19.93 14.40
C LYS A 530 -5.42 19.29 15.78
N ASP A 531 -4.71 18.20 16.08
CA ASP A 531 -4.76 17.52 17.38
C ASP A 531 -4.25 18.43 18.50
N GLU A 532 -3.21 19.22 18.26
CA GLU A 532 -2.74 20.23 19.20
C GLU A 532 -3.76 21.35 19.43
N ILE A 533 -4.43 21.82 18.37
CA ILE A 533 -5.51 22.82 18.51
C ILE A 533 -6.67 22.25 19.33
N ILE A 534 -7.06 20.99 19.08
CA ILE A 534 -8.12 20.31 19.84
C ILE A 534 -7.69 20.15 21.31
N ARG A 535 -6.44 19.77 21.58
CA ARG A 535 -5.91 19.64 22.95
C ARG A 535 -5.91 20.97 23.69
N ARG A 536 -5.44 22.05 23.05
CA ARG A 536 -5.50 23.42 23.62
C ARG A 536 -6.96 23.85 23.89
N ALA A 537 -7.88 23.53 22.99
CA ALA A 537 -9.31 23.82 23.18
C ALA A 537 -9.91 23.06 24.37
N TRP A 538 -9.52 21.79 24.57
CA TRP A 538 -9.92 21.01 25.73
C TRP A 538 -9.35 21.57 27.03
N GLU A 539 -8.06 21.95 27.04
CA GLU A 539 -7.43 22.59 28.20
C GLU A 539 -8.12 23.91 28.58
N VAL A 540 -8.45 24.76 27.60
CA VAL A 540 -9.18 26.01 27.84
C VAL A 540 -10.58 25.74 28.40
N ARG A 541 -11.30 24.77 27.84
CA ARG A 541 -12.60 24.35 28.36
C ARG A 541 -12.49 23.85 29.80
N ASP A 542 -11.53 22.98 30.08
CA ASP A 542 -11.36 22.37 31.40
C ASP A 542 -10.94 23.43 32.44
N GLN A 543 -10.09 24.38 32.04
CA GLN A 543 -9.75 25.53 32.87
C GLN A 543 -10.97 26.42 33.13
N ALA A 544 -11.82 26.66 32.13
CA ALA A 544 -13.06 27.41 32.30
C ALA A 544 -14.05 26.69 33.23
N VAL A 545 -14.19 25.37 33.08
CA VAL A 545 -15.01 24.53 33.97
C VAL A 545 -14.46 24.57 35.39
N SER A 546 -13.14 24.49 35.59
CA SER A 546 -12.52 24.60 36.91
C SER A 546 -12.79 25.98 37.54
N ARG A 547 -12.70 27.08 36.78
CA ARG A 547 -13.02 28.43 37.26
C ARG A 547 -14.49 28.56 37.63
N LYS A 548 -15.39 28.01 36.80
CA LYS A 548 -16.83 27.97 37.09
C LYS A 548 -17.11 27.22 38.39
N ASN A 549 -16.57 26.01 38.56
CA ASN A 549 -16.75 25.22 39.77
C ASN A 549 -16.20 25.95 41.01
N ALA A 550 -15.05 26.61 40.89
CA ALA A 550 -14.49 27.42 41.99
C ALA A 550 -15.42 28.58 42.37
N ALA A 551 -15.96 29.32 41.39
CA ALA A 551 -16.92 30.38 41.63
C ALA A 551 -18.23 29.86 42.25
N GLU A 552 -18.71 28.68 41.83
CA GLU A 552 -19.89 28.03 42.41
C GLU A 552 -19.65 27.62 43.88
N ILE A 553 -18.45 27.14 44.21
CA ILE A 553 -18.06 26.84 45.59
C ILE A 553 -18.02 28.11 46.44
N GLU A 554 -17.43 29.20 45.95
CA GLU A 554 -17.42 30.49 46.67
C GLU A 554 -18.83 31.07 46.84
N LEU A 555 -19.69 30.91 45.83
CA LEU A 555 -21.08 31.32 45.93
C LEU A 555 -21.85 30.48 46.95
N ALA A 556 -21.57 29.18 47.04
CA ALA A 556 -22.15 28.32 48.09
C ALA A 556 -21.66 28.74 49.49
N ARG A 557 -20.37 29.07 49.64
CA ARG A 557 -19.78 29.57 50.90
C ARG A 557 -20.43 30.87 51.35
N THR A 558 -20.46 31.89 50.49
CA THR A 558 -21.10 33.17 50.81
C THR A 558 -22.58 33.01 51.15
N ARG A 559 -23.30 32.08 50.50
CA ARG A 559 -24.68 31.77 50.85
C ARG A 559 -24.81 31.14 52.24
N ILE A 560 -23.88 30.26 52.62
CA ILE A 560 -23.81 29.69 53.98
C ILE A 560 -23.52 30.81 54.98
N ASP A 561 -22.56 31.70 54.71
CA ASP A 561 -22.21 32.82 55.59
C ASP A 561 -23.41 33.76 55.81
N VAL A 562 -24.18 34.06 54.76
CA VAL A 562 -25.41 34.87 54.86
C VAL A 562 -26.45 34.16 55.73
N LEU A 563 -26.64 32.85 55.56
CA LEU A 563 -27.56 32.08 56.40
C LEU A 563 -27.12 32.07 57.87
N GLN A 564 -25.81 31.95 58.13
CA GLN A 564 -25.24 31.97 59.48
C GLN A 564 -25.41 33.34 60.14
N ILE A 565 -25.10 34.43 59.43
CA ILE A 565 -25.29 35.81 59.92
C ILE A 565 -26.77 36.08 60.18
N ASN A 566 -27.67 35.62 59.30
CA ASN A 566 -29.12 35.75 59.52
C ASN A 566 -29.58 34.99 60.77
N SER A 567 -29.06 33.78 61.02
CA SER A 567 -29.34 33.04 62.26
C SER A 567 -28.88 33.83 63.49
N GLN A 568 -27.65 34.36 63.46
CA GLN A 568 -27.11 35.19 64.54
C GLN A 568 -27.93 36.46 64.76
N LEU A 569 -28.40 37.10 63.69
CA LEU A 569 -29.26 38.27 63.77
C LEU A 569 -30.61 37.93 64.39
N LEU A 570 -31.23 36.81 63.99
CA LEU A 570 -32.49 36.34 64.58
C LEU A 570 -32.33 36.05 66.07
N GLU A 571 -31.23 35.40 66.47
CA GLU A 571 -30.90 35.16 67.88
C GLU A 571 -30.71 36.49 68.65
N ALA A 572 -30.02 37.47 68.08
CA ALA A 572 -29.84 38.79 68.71
C ALA A 572 -31.16 39.56 68.84
N ILE A 573 -32.04 39.47 67.84
CA ILE A 573 -33.39 40.05 67.90
C ILE A 573 -34.20 39.34 68.99
N GLN A 574 -34.17 38.01 69.04
CA GLN A 574 -34.84 37.21 70.06
C GLN A 574 -34.40 37.65 71.47
N GLN A 575 -33.09 37.73 71.71
CA GLN A 575 -32.53 38.20 72.98
C GLN A 575 -32.96 39.63 73.31
N LYS A 576 -32.98 40.54 72.32
CA LYS A 576 -33.45 41.92 72.51
C LYS A 576 -34.93 41.97 72.88
N VAL A 577 -35.77 41.15 72.24
CA VAL A 577 -37.20 41.04 72.53
C VAL A 577 -37.42 40.46 73.94
N GLU A 578 -36.65 39.45 74.34
CA GLU A 578 -36.69 38.90 75.70
C GLU A 578 -36.31 39.95 76.75
N LEU A 579 -35.25 40.72 76.50
CA LEU A 579 -34.84 41.82 77.39
C LEU A 579 -35.88 42.94 77.44
N SER A 580 -36.53 43.29 76.32
CA SER A 580 -37.60 44.29 76.33
C SER A 580 -38.82 43.79 77.09
N GLN A 581 -39.21 42.52 76.93
CA GLN A 581 -40.29 41.90 77.72
C GLN A 581 -39.96 41.89 79.22
N GLN A 582 -38.71 41.61 79.60
CA GLN A 582 -38.26 41.70 81.00
C GLN A 582 -38.33 43.13 81.54
N LEU A 583 -37.98 44.13 80.73
CA LEU A 583 -38.11 45.54 81.10
C LEU A 583 -39.57 45.95 81.27
N ASP A 584 -40.45 45.56 80.34
CA ASP A 584 -41.89 45.84 80.44
C ASP A 584 -42.49 45.17 81.68
N GLN A 585 -42.10 43.91 81.97
CA GLN A 585 -42.50 43.23 83.20
C GLN A 585 -42.00 43.98 84.44
N TRP A 586 -40.74 44.44 84.45
CA TRP A 586 -40.20 45.22 85.56
C TRP A 586 -40.90 46.57 85.73
N GLN A 587 -41.30 47.23 84.63
CA GLN A 587 -42.10 48.45 84.68
C GLN A 587 -43.46 48.19 85.34
N VAL A 588 -44.13 47.10 84.97
CA VAL A 588 -45.41 46.70 85.58
C VAL A 588 -45.22 46.41 87.07
N ASP A 589 -44.19 45.64 87.44
CA ASP A 589 -43.91 45.30 88.84
C ASP A 589 -43.58 46.56 89.68
N MET A 590 -42.81 47.50 89.11
CA MET A 590 -42.51 48.78 89.75
C MET A 590 -43.76 49.67 89.90
N GLN A 591 -44.63 49.72 88.90
CA GLN A 591 -45.90 50.43 88.97
C GLN A 591 -46.80 49.82 90.06
N GLN A 592 -46.88 48.49 90.13
CA GLN A 592 -47.60 47.80 91.21
C GLN A 592 -47.01 48.14 92.58
N LEU A 593 -45.69 48.19 92.71
CA LEU A 593 -45.02 48.54 93.97
C LEU A 593 -45.31 49.99 94.37
N LEU A 594 -45.34 50.93 93.41
CA LEU A 594 -45.75 52.31 93.63
C LEU A 594 -47.24 52.41 94.01
N ASP A 595 -48.11 51.69 93.32
CA ASP A 595 -49.55 51.64 93.63
C ASP A 595 -49.78 51.05 95.02
N ASP A 596 -49.05 50.00 95.40
CA ASP A 596 -49.12 49.39 96.73
C ASP A 596 -48.53 50.30 97.80
N GLN A 597 -47.45 51.04 97.51
CA GLN A 597 -46.95 52.09 98.39
C GLN A 597 -47.97 53.21 98.56
N MET A 598 -48.63 53.65 97.47
CA MET A 598 -49.67 54.67 97.51
C MET A 598 -50.88 54.19 98.30
N LYS A 599 -51.38 52.98 98.04
CA LYS A 599 -52.45 52.33 98.82
C LYS A 599 -52.07 52.14 100.27
N SER A 600 -50.82 51.76 100.56
CA SER A 600 -50.31 51.63 101.93
C SER A 600 -50.21 52.98 102.63
N LYS A 601 -49.80 54.04 101.94
CA LYS A 601 -49.78 55.42 102.45
C LYS A 601 -51.18 55.97 102.67
N LEU A 602 -52.08 55.78 101.72
CA LEU A 602 -53.50 56.12 101.84
C LEU A 602 -54.15 55.33 102.97
N SER A 603 -53.94 54.02 103.05
CA SER A 603 -54.41 53.18 104.16
C SER A 603 -53.80 53.61 105.48
N LYS A 604 -52.51 53.97 105.55
CA LYS A 604 -51.87 54.48 106.77
C LYS A 604 -52.39 55.86 107.14
N GLN A 605 -52.68 56.72 106.16
CA GLN A 605 -53.25 58.05 106.37
C GLN A 605 -54.74 57.97 106.76
N GLU A 606 -55.51 57.06 106.17
CA GLU A 606 -56.87 56.68 106.58
C GLU A 606 -56.86 56.03 107.95
N ARG A 607 -55.87 55.19 108.28
CA ARG A 607 -55.70 54.60 109.61
C ARG A 607 -55.29 55.65 110.63
N LEU A 608 -54.46 56.63 110.27
CA LEU A 608 -54.15 57.79 111.11
C LEU A 608 -55.33 58.76 111.23
N ARG A 609 -56.13 58.96 110.16
CA ARG A 609 -57.41 59.69 110.20
C ARG A 609 -58.45 58.95 111.04
N SER A 610 -58.53 57.64 110.91
CA SER A 610 -59.41 56.74 111.66
C SER A 610 -58.98 56.68 113.11
N MET A 611 -57.68 56.61 113.44
CA MET A 611 -57.17 56.70 114.82
C MET A 611 -57.30 58.11 115.40
N ALA A 612 -57.26 59.17 114.58
CA ALA A 612 -57.59 60.54 115.01
C ALA A 612 -59.12 60.76 115.17
N SER A 613 -59.95 59.94 114.51
CA SER A 613 -61.42 59.97 114.60
C SER A 613 -61.99 58.90 115.55
N ALA A 614 -61.17 57.96 116.02
CA ALA A 614 -61.54 56.86 116.90
C ALA A 614 -60.47 56.71 117.98
N GLY A 615 -60.45 57.68 118.90
CA GLY A 615 -60.08 57.39 120.28
C GLY A 615 -61.11 56.42 120.83
N GLY A 616 -60.74 55.14 120.96
CA GLY A 616 -61.67 54.15 121.46
C GLY A 616 -61.20 52.71 121.28
N ALA A 617 -60.62 52.19 122.36
CA ALA A 617 -60.62 50.79 122.80
C ALA A 617 -59.86 49.73 121.96
N THR A 618 -58.76 49.17 122.47
CA THR A 618 -58.61 48.07 123.45
C THR A 618 -58.75 46.67 122.83
N GLN A 619 -57.59 45.99 122.79
CA GLN A 619 -57.33 44.58 123.14
C GLN A 619 -57.94 43.38 122.40
N GLN A 620 -57.02 42.41 122.24
CA GLN A 620 -57.14 40.95 122.22
C GLN A 620 -57.46 40.31 120.85
N LEU A 621 -56.53 39.52 120.26
CA LEU A 621 -56.02 38.18 120.67
C LEU A 621 -57.18 37.18 120.75
N SER A 622 -57.16 35.98 120.16
CA SER A 622 -56.13 35.16 119.51
C SER A 622 -56.80 33.85 119.08
N GLY A 623 -56.33 33.17 118.03
CA GLY A 623 -56.75 31.79 117.76
C GLY A 623 -56.50 31.31 116.31
N THR A 624 -55.25 31.11 115.86
CA THR A 624 -54.62 29.78 115.61
C THR A 624 -55.40 28.88 114.64
N THR A 625 -54.87 28.31 113.56
CA THR A 625 -53.65 27.50 113.46
C THR A 625 -53.20 27.28 112.01
N ALA A 626 -51.87 27.19 111.85
CA ALA A 626 -51.10 26.25 111.02
C ALA A 626 -51.40 26.20 109.51
N GLY A 627 -50.45 26.41 108.60
CA GLY A 627 -49.04 26.02 108.59
C GLY A 627 -48.82 25.54 107.14
N THR A 628 -47.82 25.99 106.39
CA THR A 628 -46.45 25.48 106.40
C THR A 628 -45.70 26.40 105.42
N ALA A 629 -44.84 27.31 105.88
CA ALA A 629 -43.39 27.15 105.88
C ALA A 629 -42.82 26.53 104.59
N ASN A 630 -42.16 27.32 103.74
CA ASN A 630 -40.73 27.49 103.92
C ASN A 630 -40.19 28.77 103.27
N SER A 631 -39.25 29.36 103.99
CA SER A 631 -38.71 30.70 103.83
C SER A 631 -37.54 30.77 102.83
N PRO A 632 -37.08 31.99 102.50
CA PRO A 632 -36.30 32.30 101.31
C PRO A 632 -34.79 32.26 101.58
N GLN A 633 -34.00 32.12 100.52
CA GLN A 633 -32.60 32.55 100.52
C GLN A 633 -32.36 33.57 99.41
N GLN A 634 -32.21 34.81 99.87
CA GLN A 634 -31.45 35.87 99.21
C GLN A 634 -30.07 35.35 98.81
N ARG A 635 -29.57 35.74 97.63
CA ARG A 635 -28.28 36.42 97.46
C ARG A 635 -28.01 36.86 96.01
N LYS A 636 -28.15 38.19 95.85
CA LYS A 636 -27.30 39.17 95.15
C LYS A 636 -27.01 39.04 93.63
N PRO A 637 -27.01 40.18 92.92
CA PRO A 637 -26.74 40.26 91.48
C PRO A 637 -25.23 40.22 91.22
N LYS A 638 -24.82 39.64 90.09
CA LYS A 638 -23.49 39.84 89.51
C LYS A 638 -23.63 40.46 88.13
N PHE A 639 -23.07 41.66 88.07
CA PHE A 639 -22.88 42.51 86.91
C PHE A 639 -21.58 42.07 86.19
N LEU A 640 -21.60 42.18 84.85
CA LEU A 640 -20.50 42.18 83.87
C LEU A 640 -19.70 40.90 83.51
N GLY A 641 -19.59 40.71 82.20
CA GLY A 641 -18.61 39.90 81.45
C GLY A 641 -19.00 39.94 79.97
N ILE A 642 -18.77 41.05 79.26
CA ILE A 642 -17.61 41.29 78.37
C ILE A 642 -17.32 40.11 77.44
N PHE A 643 -17.66 40.33 76.16
CA PHE A 643 -16.88 39.96 74.96
C PHE A 643 -15.85 38.84 75.13
N GLN A 644 -16.14 37.66 74.58
CA GLN A 644 -15.08 36.88 73.94
C GLN A 644 -15.68 36.07 72.78
N ARG A 645 -15.19 36.41 71.58
CA ARG A 645 -15.33 35.65 70.33
C ARG A 645 -14.97 34.19 70.54
N SER A 646 -15.75 33.29 69.93
CA SER A 646 -15.27 32.43 68.83
C SER A 646 -16.45 32.03 67.96
#